data_AF-A0A957CY06-F1
#
_entry.id   AF-A0A957CY06-F1
#
_cell.length_a   1.000
_cell.length_b   1.000
_cell.length_c   1.000
_cell.angle_alpha   90.00
_cell.angle_beta   90.00
_cell.angle_gamma   90.00
#
_symmetry.space_group_name_H-M   'P 1'
#
loop_
_entity.id
_entity.type
_entity.pdbx_description
1 polymer ?
#
loop_
_entity_poly.entity_id
_entity_poly.type
_entity_poly.pdbx_seq_one_letter_code
_entity_poly.pdbx_strand_id
1 'polypeptide(L)'
;MKKLFILTTLLILAACQQTEPTAVSPTTPSTLFANVSRTAGVVNTRQGNDRAIGQAWGDYDRDGWVDFYVTDTTGPNTLFHNNGDGTFARSLHADTVALPNAYSGGASFSDYDNDGWLDLYVVNWGHNVLYHNDAGQGFVDVTAQAGVGDDANGQTASWGDYDNDGNLDLYVANWACYPECGRPNQGDSDRLYHNNGDGTFTDVTRLLNGKTFGAGFVASFTDYDNDGDQDIYLVNDEFLFPIGNKLWRNDGPGCDGHCFTEVATEARADTQVMGMGLATADYDNDGDFDFYFSNAGPMTLLQNQGDGTFADVASPAGVDLPNGIAWAATSLDYDNDGWQDLYLAVMTTANHKGIPANPLFHNNGDGTFTRVASGSGAADVGATMGIATADFDNDGWVDLLIGNMLDGYSLLRNQVGATSDNRWFSLALVGDGPVNRDAVGTRVTLTTADGSIQVREVQNGGSLGAGNELTLHFGLGSDTSTSLSERSTISQLMIGWPNGRIQQFDNVPTNQRVTLPYPVDAAAEAAQLAALYPAAEPSARTTDISPNPTPFTISLLIVAVFILAALMINQYQANRKQWPRWGAVLGLTMSLLLFGIVWVKAHSPTTDPHEALAQLLKRANATVPERLPPASTEKVALGRALFWDPLLSGNRDTACVTCHHPLEATGDSLSLPIGTGGQGLGTERVLPAGARQVLVPRNATPIFNLALAGMDTMFWDGRVQGTSETEYDSPANDDLPFGLDNAVAVQAMFPVTSRDEMRGQRGNKDIFGERNELASISDHQWPIIWQSLMVRILAVPAYRQLFAAAYPDVPADELGFEHAANAIAAYQMETFTFLDSPWDRYLQGDKSVLPTDALAGATLFYGKAGCAQCHSGPLLSDMDFHNIGVPQVGPGKGFEEPFDYGRARETGDDSDLFAFRTPPLRNVAITGPWMHNGAYLTLETAVRHHLDPAAAVANYDFSRLSDVMLEEDSGDTAVHTAALSAPSLERVNVDLTDDEVSLLLTFLHSLTSPAATNLSHTIPDTVPSGLKVGGN
;
A
#
# COMPACT_ATOMS: atom_id res chain seq x y z
N MET A 1 -21.66 -23.58 56.24
CA MET A 1 -22.44 -22.40 55.79
C MET A 1 -21.57 -21.20 55.39
N LYS A 2 -20.56 -20.74 56.15
CA LYS A 2 -19.64 -19.67 55.67
C LYS A 2 -18.66 -20.06 54.55
N LYS A 3 -18.22 -21.34 54.44
CA LYS A 3 -17.41 -21.81 53.30
C LYS A 3 -18.20 -22.18 52.04
N LEU A 4 -19.51 -22.41 52.17
CA LEU A 4 -20.38 -22.61 51.01
C LEU A 4 -20.73 -21.25 50.39
N PHE A 5 -20.91 -20.20 51.21
CA PHE A 5 -21.14 -18.83 50.75
C PHE A 5 -19.93 -18.24 49.99
N ILE A 6 -18.69 -18.55 50.38
CA ILE A 6 -17.48 -18.11 49.64
C ILE A 6 -17.35 -18.83 48.29
N LEU A 7 -17.76 -20.09 48.19
CA LEU A 7 -17.72 -20.84 46.93
C LEU A 7 -18.83 -20.40 45.96
N THR A 8 -20.02 -20.02 46.46
CA THR A 8 -21.09 -19.47 45.61
C THR A 8 -20.80 -18.04 45.15
N THR A 9 -20.03 -17.25 45.91
CA THR A 9 -19.68 -15.86 45.53
C THR A 9 -18.54 -15.83 44.49
N LEU A 10 -17.62 -16.80 44.50
CA LEU A 10 -16.58 -16.95 43.48
C LEU A 10 -17.09 -17.57 42.17
N LEU A 11 -18.18 -18.34 42.19
CA LEU A 11 -18.82 -18.90 40.99
C LEU A 11 -19.78 -17.92 40.29
N ILE A 12 -20.29 -16.90 40.99
CA ILE A 12 -21.16 -15.87 40.40
C ILE A 12 -20.34 -14.72 39.77
N LEU A 13 -19.08 -14.50 40.20
CA LEU A 13 -18.16 -13.58 39.52
C LEU A 13 -17.47 -14.19 38.28
N ALA A 14 -17.58 -15.50 38.06
CA ALA A 14 -17.07 -16.19 36.87
C ALA A 14 -18.15 -16.46 35.80
N ALA A 15 -19.41 -16.05 36.04
CA ALA A 15 -20.53 -16.22 35.11
C ALA A 15 -21.09 -14.88 34.57
N CYS A 16 -20.39 -13.78 34.82
CA CYS A 16 -20.53 -12.51 34.11
C CYS A 16 -19.17 -12.17 33.44
N GLN A 17 -18.69 -13.04 32.56
CA GLN A 17 -17.93 -12.55 31.42
C GLN A 17 -18.93 -12.48 30.29
N GLN A 18 -19.12 -11.26 29.80
CA GLN A 18 -19.86 -10.97 28.59
C GLN A 18 -19.43 -11.99 27.53
N THR A 19 -20.42 -12.50 26.80
CA THR A 19 -20.17 -13.02 25.47
C THR A 19 -19.34 -11.97 24.73
N GLU A 20 -18.04 -12.20 24.61
CA GLU A 20 -17.26 -11.50 23.61
C GLU A 20 -18.00 -11.69 22.28
N PRO A 21 -18.20 -10.62 21.50
CA PRO A 21 -18.67 -10.81 20.14
C PRO A 21 -17.75 -11.85 19.52
N THR A 22 -18.34 -12.89 18.94
CA THR A 22 -17.62 -13.82 18.07
C THR A 22 -16.71 -12.98 17.19
N ALA A 23 -15.39 -13.14 17.36
CA ALA A 23 -14.42 -12.56 16.45
C ALA A 23 -14.84 -13.02 15.05
N VAL A 24 -15.46 -12.09 14.33
CA VAL A 24 -15.47 -12.11 12.88
C VAL A 24 -13.99 -12.23 12.54
N SER A 25 -13.60 -13.30 11.86
CA SER A 25 -12.27 -13.41 11.25
C SER A 25 -11.92 -12.03 10.70
N PRO A 26 -10.74 -11.44 10.97
CA PRO A 26 -10.39 -10.18 10.35
C PRO A 26 -10.55 -10.40 8.85
N THR A 27 -11.57 -9.76 8.30
CA THR A 27 -11.66 -9.54 6.88
C THR A 27 -10.33 -8.90 6.51
N THR A 28 -9.70 -9.45 5.48
CA THR A 28 -8.57 -8.91 4.73
C THR A 28 -8.42 -7.41 4.97
N PRO A 29 -7.22 -6.86 5.29
CA PRO A 29 -7.06 -5.41 5.32
C PRO A 29 -7.54 -4.88 3.97
N SER A 30 -8.70 -4.24 3.97
CA SER A 30 -9.20 -3.53 2.80
C SER A 30 -8.24 -2.35 2.63
N THR A 31 -7.59 -2.26 1.48
CA THR A 31 -6.83 -1.07 1.09
C THR A 31 -7.66 0.17 1.38
N LEU A 32 -7.13 1.11 2.19
CA LEU A 32 -7.86 2.33 2.56
C LEU A 32 -8.12 3.21 1.34
N PHE A 33 -7.16 3.24 0.41
CA PHE A 33 -7.26 3.86 -0.90
C PHE A 33 -7.04 2.81 -1.98
N ALA A 34 -7.85 2.84 -3.03
CA ALA A 34 -7.66 2.02 -4.22
C ALA A 34 -7.23 2.89 -5.39
N ASN A 35 -6.21 2.46 -6.14
CA ASN A 35 -5.84 3.14 -7.38
C ASN A 35 -6.88 2.81 -8.47
N VAL A 36 -7.74 3.79 -8.77
CA VAL A 36 -8.82 3.63 -9.75
C VAL A 36 -8.47 4.23 -11.10
N SER A 37 -7.24 4.69 -11.32
CA SER A 37 -6.84 5.44 -12.53
C SER A 37 -7.29 4.77 -13.83
N ARG A 38 -7.07 3.45 -13.96
CA ARG A 38 -7.45 2.71 -15.17
C ARG A 38 -8.95 2.54 -15.30
N THR A 39 -9.63 2.11 -14.23
CA THR A 39 -11.08 1.85 -14.25
C THR A 39 -11.87 3.15 -14.42
N ALA A 40 -11.34 4.25 -13.89
CA ALA A 40 -11.85 5.61 -14.05
C ALA A 40 -11.42 6.28 -15.36
N GLY A 41 -10.68 5.63 -16.27
CA GLY A 41 -10.30 6.22 -17.56
C GLY A 41 -9.21 7.29 -17.52
N VAL A 42 -8.57 7.49 -16.36
CA VAL A 42 -7.41 8.37 -16.12
C VAL A 42 -6.13 7.64 -16.55
N VAL A 43 -5.93 7.51 -17.86
CA VAL A 43 -4.77 6.81 -18.46
C VAL A 43 -4.05 7.67 -19.48
N ASN A 44 -2.77 7.39 -19.73
CA ASN A 44 -1.92 8.18 -20.64
C ASN A 44 -1.93 9.69 -20.30
N THR A 45 -1.97 10.01 -19.01
CA THR A 45 -2.03 11.38 -18.50
C THR A 45 -0.76 12.18 -18.80
N ARG A 46 0.29 11.54 -19.34
CA ARG A 46 1.59 12.15 -19.59
C ARG A 46 2.44 11.46 -20.66
N GLN A 47 3.30 12.22 -21.33
CA GLN A 47 4.38 11.76 -22.22
C GLN A 47 5.79 12.00 -21.64
N GLY A 48 5.96 12.94 -20.71
CA GLY A 48 7.24 13.25 -20.05
C GLY A 48 7.55 12.47 -18.77
N ASN A 49 8.85 12.40 -18.43
CA ASN A 49 9.36 11.52 -17.38
C ASN A 49 10.03 12.27 -16.21
N ASP A 50 9.75 13.58 -16.01
CA ASP A 50 10.63 14.42 -15.18
C ASP A 50 9.96 15.03 -13.94
N ARG A 51 8.72 15.57 -14.03
CA ARG A 51 7.91 16.15 -12.92
C ARG A 51 6.39 16.15 -13.14
N ALA A 52 5.60 15.53 -12.26
CA ALA A 52 4.13 15.60 -12.28
C ALA A 52 3.67 16.31 -11.00
N ILE A 53 3.41 17.61 -11.11
CA ILE A 53 3.10 18.48 -9.95
C ILE A 53 1.90 19.41 -10.21
N GLY A 54 1.43 19.55 -11.45
CA GLY A 54 0.35 20.47 -11.79
C GLY A 54 -0.98 19.78 -12.01
N GLN A 55 -1.66 19.44 -10.92
CA GLN A 55 -3.00 18.86 -10.94
C GLN A 55 -4.00 19.80 -10.26
N ALA A 56 -5.11 20.11 -10.94
CA ALA A 56 -6.11 21.07 -10.46
C ALA A 56 -7.53 20.49 -10.61
N TRP A 57 -8.29 20.48 -9.53
CA TRP A 57 -9.70 20.11 -9.50
C TRP A 57 -10.61 21.33 -9.73
N GLY A 58 -11.70 21.15 -10.47
CA GLY A 58 -12.71 22.19 -10.67
C GLY A 58 -13.86 21.71 -11.55
N ASP A 59 -15.11 21.96 -11.15
CA ASP A 59 -16.31 21.73 -11.96
C ASP A 59 -16.44 22.86 -13.01
N TYR A 60 -15.75 22.70 -14.16
CA TYR A 60 -15.63 23.78 -15.15
C TYR A 60 -16.88 23.93 -16.01
N ASP A 61 -17.74 22.91 -16.09
CA ASP A 61 -18.96 22.91 -16.90
C ASP A 61 -20.27 22.95 -16.08
N ARG A 62 -20.15 22.99 -14.75
CA ARG A 62 -21.25 23.13 -13.78
C ARG A 62 -22.26 22.00 -13.85
N ASP A 63 -21.79 20.78 -14.12
CA ASP A 63 -22.65 19.61 -14.14
C ASP A 63 -22.84 18.98 -12.74
N GLY A 64 -22.12 19.50 -11.74
CA GLY A 64 -22.16 19.07 -10.34
C GLY A 64 -21.07 18.06 -9.97
N TRP A 65 -20.25 17.65 -10.92
CA TRP A 65 -19.12 16.75 -10.73
C TRP A 65 -17.81 17.48 -10.94
N VAL A 66 -16.86 17.25 -10.04
CA VAL A 66 -15.57 17.91 -10.14
C VAL A 66 -14.75 17.27 -11.25
N ASP A 67 -14.27 18.08 -12.18
CA ASP A 67 -13.35 17.69 -13.24
C ASP A 67 -11.90 17.95 -12.81
N PHE A 68 -10.92 17.59 -13.66
CA PHE A 68 -9.54 17.98 -13.37
C PHE A 68 -8.70 18.27 -14.60
N TYR A 69 -7.68 19.09 -14.40
CA TYR A 69 -6.64 19.41 -15.37
C TYR A 69 -5.28 18.94 -14.86
N VAL A 70 -4.46 18.38 -15.74
CA VAL A 70 -3.10 17.91 -15.42
C VAL A 70 -2.06 18.48 -16.37
N THR A 71 -0.92 18.88 -15.82
CA THR A 71 0.21 19.41 -16.58
C THR A 71 1.21 18.33 -17.02
N ASP A 72 1.91 18.58 -18.12
CA ASP A 72 3.06 17.83 -18.59
C ASP A 72 4.22 18.80 -18.85
N THR A 73 5.46 18.32 -18.63
CA THR A 73 6.67 19.09 -18.85
C THR A 73 7.31 18.87 -20.23
N THR A 74 6.89 17.83 -20.96
CA THR A 74 7.45 17.51 -22.29
C THR A 74 6.39 17.16 -23.34
N GLY A 75 5.12 17.14 -22.95
CA GLY A 75 3.96 16.81 -23.79
C GLY A 75 2.81 17.81 -23.58
N PRO A 76 1.65 17.57 -24.20
CA PRO A 76 0.47 18.38 -23.96
C PRO A 76 -0.13 18.13 -22.58
N ASN A 77 -0.54 19.21 -21.92
CA ASN A 77 -1.43 19.16 -20.77
C ASN A 77 -2.80 18.60 -21.17
N THR A 78 -3.55 18.08 -20.21
CA THR A 78 -4.83 17.43 -20.48
C THR A 78 -5.91 17.86 -19.50
N LEU A 79 -7.05 18.28 -20.03
CA LEU A 79 -8.30 18.46 -19.29
C LEU A 79 -9.12 17.18 -19.37
N PHE A 80 -9.54 16.66 -18.22
CA PHE A 80 -10.46 15.54 -18.08
C PHE A 80 -11.83 16.07 -17.67
N HIS A 81 -12.88 15.38 -18.09
CA HIS A 81 -14.27 15.62 -17.71
C HIS A 81 -14.77 14.41 -16.91
N ASN A 82 -15.39 14.66 -15.77
CA ASN A 82 -16.00 13.64 -14.93
C ASN A 82 -17.39 13.27 -15.48
N ASN A 83 -17.61 11.99 -15.78
CA ASN A 83 -18.88 11.55 -16.36
C ASN A 83 -20.00 11.37 -15.31
N GLY A 84 -19.70 11.59 -14.02
CA GLY A 84 -20.63 11.46 -12.90
C GLY A 84 -20.96 10.01 -12.50
N ASP A 85 -20.19 9.05 -12.99
CA ASP A 85 -20.31 7.62 -12.68
C ASP A 85 -19.01 7.02 -12.10
N GLY A 86 -18.12 7.90 -11.64
CA GLY A 86 -16.78 7.55 -11.14
C GLY A 86 -15.75 7.36 -12.25
N THR A 87 -16.07 7.70 -13.50
CA THR A 87 -15.14 7.67 -14.63
C THR A 87 -14.90 9.05 -15.23
N PHE A 88 -13.76 9.21 -15.89
CA PHE A 88 -13.31 10.41 -16.56
C PHE A 88 -13.09 10.14 -18.05
N ALA A 89 -13.41 11.14 -18.87
CA ALA A 89 -13.07 11.18 -20.28
C ALA A 89 -12.17 12.39 -20.55
N ARG A 90 -11.32 12.32 -21.57
CA ARG A 90 -10.64 13.52 -22.06
C ARG A 90 -11.69 14.54 -22.54
N SER A 91 -11.66 15.76 -22.01
CA SER A 91 -12.62 16.81 -22.36
C SER A 91 -12.55 17.14 -23.85
N LEU A 92 -13.70 17.53 -24.42
CA LEU A 92 -13.78 18.06 -25.78
C LEU A 92 -13.01 19.39 -25.95
N HIS A 93 -12.73 20.07 -24.84
CA HIS A 93 -11.97 21.33 -24.79
C HIS A 93 -10.49 21.12 -24.47
N ALA A 94 -10.03 19.88 -24.26
CA ALA A 94 -8.66 19.62 -23.86
C ALA A 94 -7.61 20.13 -24.88
N ASP A 95 -7.93 20.14 -26.18
CA ASP A 95 -7.01 20.66 -27.21
C ASP A 95 -6.79 22.18 -27.13
N THR A 96 -7.74 22.95 -26.57
CA THR A 96 -7.63 24.41 -26.49
C THR A 96 -6.74 24.87 -25.34
N VAL A 97 -6.56 24.02 -24.33
CA VAL A 97 -5.75 24.28 -23.13
C VAL A 97 -4.49 23.41 -23.07
N ALA A 98 -4.19 22.65 -24.13
CA ALA A 98 -3.14 21.62 -24.13
C ALA A 98 -1.70 22.13 -24.01
N LEU A 99 -1.41 23.38 -24.39
CA LEU A 99 -0.07 23.98 -24.33
C LEU A 99 1.10 23.04 -24.73
N PRO A 100 1.09 22.40 -25.92
CA PRO A 100 1.98 21.28 -26.26
C PRO A 100 3.48 21.61 -26.36
N ASN A 101 3.85 22.89 -26.25
CA ASN A 101 5.25 23.34 -26.30
C ASN A 101 5.64 24.12 -25.02
N ALA A 102 4.76 24.17 -24.01
CA ALA A 102 5.07 24.79 -22.74
C ALA A 102 5.65 23.75 -21.78
N TYR A 103 6.44 24.21 -20.83
CA TYR A 103 6.87 23.42 -19.69
C TYR A 103 5.98 23.87 -18.53
N SER A 104 4.87 23.18 -18.29
CA SER A 104 3.88 23.58 -17.30
C SER A 104 4.22 23.02 -15.92
N GLY A 105 4.31 23.91 -14.92
CA GLY A 105 4.72 23.60 -13.55
C GLY A 105 3.56 23.48 -12.55
N GLY A 106 2.39 24.01 -12.90
CA GLY A 106 1.23 24.03 -11.99
C GLY A 106 -0.02 24.56 -12.68
N ALA A 107 -1.17 24.32 -12.07
CA ALA A 107 -2.45 24.87 -12.54
C ALA A 107 -3.39 25.10 -11.36
N SER A 108 -4.31 26.04 -11.51
CA SER A 108 -5.43 26.25 -10.59
C SER A 108 -6.68 26.69 -11.35
N PHE A 109 -7.85 26.27 -10.85
CA PHE A 109 -9.14 26.78 -11.28
C PHE A 109 -9.60 27.89 -10.34
N SER A 110 -10.18 28.95 -10.90
CA SER A 110 -10.72 30.09 -10.14
C SER A 110 -11.70 30.87 -11.01
N ASP A 111 -12.79 31.39 -10.47
CA ASP A 111 -13.63 32.37 -11.18
C ASP A 111 -13.09 33.79 -10.94
N TYR A 112 -12.19 34.25 -11.82
CA TYR A 112 -11.48 35.51 -11.61
C TYR A 112 -12.31 36.75 -11.96
N ASP A 113 -13.36 36.60 -12.77
CA ASP A 113 -14.22 37.71 -13.21
C ASP A 113 -15.64 37.68 -12.61
N ASN A 114 -15.87 36.77 -11.67
CA ASN A 114 -17.11 36.58 -10.91
C ASN A 114 -18.32 36.25 -11.78
N ASP A 115 -18.15 35.73 -13.00
CA ASP A 115 -19.25 35.40 -13.90
C ASP A 115 -19.95 34.07 -13.57
N GLY A 116 -19.30 33.29 -12.71
CA GLY A 116 -19.72 32.01 -12.18
C GLY A 116 -18.92 30.81 -12.70
N TRP A 117 -18.23 30.92 -13.81
CA TRP A 117 -17.60 29.78 -14.47
C TRP A 117 -16.13 29.72 -14.09
N LEU A 118 -15.66 28.56 -13.63
CA LEU A 118 -14.26 28.41 -13.25
C LEU A 118 -13.36 28.60 -14.46
N ASP A 119 -12.46 29.57 -14.38
CA ASP A 119 -11.39 29.85 -15.33
C ASP A 119 -10.14 29.05 -14.97
N LEU A 120 -9.23 28.88 -15.93
CA LEU A 120 -8.02 28.07 -15.75
C LEU A 120 -6.76 28.93 -15.87
N TYR A 121 -5.95 28.95 -14.82
CA TYR A 121 -4.62 29.55 -14.85
C TYR A 121 -3.53 28.50 -14.80
N VAL A 122 -2.60 28.56 -15.75
CA VAL A 122 -1.50 27.60 -15.89
C VAL A 122 -0.17 28.32 -15.73
N VAL A 123 0.60 27.94 -14.72
CA VAL A 123 1.95 28.45 -14.51
C VAL A 123 2.96 27.62 -15.30
N ASN A 124 3.89 28.30 -15.95
CA ASN A 124 4.87 27.71 -16.84
C ASN A 124 6.28 28.12 -16.44
N TRP A 125 7.26 27.33 -16.89
CA TRP A 125 8.64 27.80 -16.96
C TRP A 125 8.80 28.61 -18.23
N GLY A 126 8.47 29.90 -18.13
CA GLY A 126 8.19 30.79 -19.25
C GLY A 126 6.80 31.39 -19.12
N HIS A 127 6.19 31.71 -20.25
CA HIS A 127 4.93 32.46 -20.31
C HIS A 127 3.76 31.74 -19.62
N ASN A 128 3.26 32.28 -18.51
CA ASN A 128 2.02 31.83 -17.87
C ASN A 128 0.80 32.10 -18.75
N VAL A 129 -0.29 31.35 -18.56
CA VAL A 129 -1.49 31.47 -19.40
C VAL A 129 -2.75 31.50 -18.53
N LEU A 130 -3.60 32.52 -18.73
CA LEU A 130 -4.94 32.62 -18.17
C LEU A 130 -5.98 32.33 -19.26
N TYR A 131 -6.83 31.35 -19.00
CA TYR A 131 -7.94 30.98 -19.88
C TYR A 131 -9.28 31.33 -19.24
N HIS A 132 -10.03 32.22 -19.88
CA HIS A 132 -11.41 32.50 -19.52
C HIS A 132 -12.35 31.40 -20.02
N ASN A 133 -13.26 30.93 -19.17
CA ASN A 133 -14.25 29.92 -19.51
C ASN A 133 -15.51 30.58 -20.11
N ASP A 134 -15.79 30.33 -21.38
CA ASP A 134 -16.96 30.88 -22.10
C ASP A 134 -18.23 30.10 -21.75
N ALA A 135 -18.67 30.21 -20.49
CA ALA A 135 -19.87 29.60 -19.95
C ALA A 135 -19.99 28.08 -20.20
N GLY A 136 -18.91 27.35 -19.96
CA GLY A 136 -18.82 25.89 -20.16
C GLY A 136 -18.72 25.47 -21.63
N GLN A 137 -18.62 26.42 -22.57
CA GLN A 137 -18.46 26.14 -24.01
C GLN A 137 -16.98 26.05 -24.45
N GLY A 138 -16.06 26.12 -23.49
CA GLY A 138 -14.62 26.01 -23.70
C GLY A 138 -13.86 27.24 -23.20
N PHE A 139 -12.57 27.27 -23.52
CA PHE A 139 -11.62 28.22 -22.93
C PHE A 139 -11.04 29.19 -23.96
N VAL A 140 -10.89 30.45 -23.57
CA VAL A 140 -10.30 31.53 -24.37
C VAL A 140 -9.07 32.09 -23.65
N ASP A 141 -7.91 32.08 -24.30
CA ASP A 141 -6.70 32.72 -23.77
C ASP A 141 -6.91 34.24 -23.68
N VAL A 142 -6.94 34.76 -22.45
CA VAL A 142 -7.09 36.18 -22.12
C VAL A 142 -5.82 36.77 -21.50
N THR A 143 -4.72 36.02 -21.47
CA THR A 143 -3.48 36.35 -20.76
C THR A 143 -2.98 37.77 -21.03
N ALA A 144 -2.91 38.16 -22.30
CA ALA A 144 -2.41 39.48 -22.70
C ALA A 144 -3.39 40.62 -22.36
N GLN A 145 -4.70 40.33 -22.33
CA GLN A 145 -5.73 41.28 -21.91
C GLN A 145 -5.71 41.46 -20.39
N ALA A 146 -5.60 40.36 -19.66
CA ALA A 146 -5.59 40.33 -18.20
C ALA A 146 -4.29 40.90 -17.61
N GLY A 147 -3.15 40.74 -18.29
CA GLY A 147 -1.87 41.29 -17.85
C GLY A 147 -1.07 40.40 -16.89
N VAL A 148 -1.39 39.10 -16.85
CA VAL A 148 -0.82 38.11 -15.90
C VAL A 148 0.15 37.11 -16.54
N GLY A 149 0.56 37.34 -17.79
CA GLY A 149 1.48 36.47 -18.54
C GLY A 149 2.95 36.63 -18.15
N ASP A 150 3.28 36.47 -16.87
CA ASP A 150 4.67 36.47 -16.38
C ASP A 150 5.51 35.39 -17.11
N ASP A 151 6.78 35.71 -17.39
CA ASP A 151 7.70 34.86 -18.17
C ASP A 151 8.75 34.15 -17.28
N ALA A 152 8.54 34.17 -15.97
CA ALA A 152 9.41 33.59 -14.94
C ALA A 152 9.30 32.05 -14.88
N ASN A 153 9.97 31.43 -13.89
CA ASN A 153 9.81 29.98 -13.64
C ASN A 153 8.72 29.72 -12.60
N GLY A 154 7.46 29.89 -13.00
CA GLY A 154 6.31 29.68 -12.13
C GLY A 154 6.24 28.24 -11.60
N GLN A 155 6.02 28.10 -10.29
CA GLN A 155 5.79 26.82 -9.63
C GLN A 155 4.33 26.66 -9.23
N THR A 156 3.74 27.67 -8.59
CA THR A 156 2.36 27.64 -8.08
C THR A 156 1.67 28.99 -8.29
N ALA A 157 0.35 28.95 -8.44
CA ALA A 157 -0.53 30.11 -8.41
C ALA A 157 -1.55 29.94 -7.29
N SER A 158 -1.69 30.97 -6.46
CA SER A 158 -2.64 31.00 -5.35
C SER A 158 -3.52 32.23 -5.47
N TRP A 159 -4.81 32.06 -5.15
CA TRP A 159 -5.82 33.10 -5.27
C TRP A 159 -6.35 33.49 -3.89
N GLY A 160 -6.59 34.77 -3.69
CA GLY A 160 -7.09 35.34 -2.43
C GLY A 160 -7.71 36.71 -2.67
N ASP A 161 -8.44 37.25 -1.71
CA ASP A 161 -9.08 38.57 -1.80
C ASP A 161 -8.46 39.45 -0.70
N TYR A 162 -7.22 39.91 -0.93
CA TYR A 162 -6.41 40.45 0.16
C TYR A 162 -6.92 41.80 0.64
N ASP A 163 -7.62 42.56 -0.21
CA ASP A 163 -8.22 43.85 0.14
C ASP A 163 -9.73 43.79 0.39
N ASN A 164 -10.31 42.58 0.42
CA ASN A 164 -11.72 42.32 0.71
C ASN A 164 -12.66 43.11 -0.21
N ASP A 165 -12.29 43.25 -1.49
CA ASP A 165 -13.05 44.01 -2.48
C ASP A 165 -14.07 43.15 -3.26
N GLY A 166 -14.01 41.83 -3.08
CA GLY A 166 -14.88 40.84 -3.71
C GLY A 166 -14.35 40.30 -5.04
N ASN A 167 -13.12 40.61 -5.44
CA ASN A 167 -12.46 40.04 -6.62
C ASN A 167 -11.23 39.26 -6.20
N LEU A 168 -11.01 38.09 -6.80
CA LEU A 168 -9.81 37.29 -6.50
C LEU A 168 -8.55 37.95 -7.10
N ASP A 169 -7.61 38.28 -6.24
CA ASP A 169 -6.23 38.62 -6.53
C ASP A 169 -5.38 37.34 -6.71
N LEU A 170 -4.22 37.51 -7.36
CA LEU A 170 -3.36 36.38 -7.76
C LEU A 170 -1.94 36.55 -7.22
N TYR A 171 -1.45 35.54 -6.53
CA TYR A 171 -0.03 35.38 -6.18
C TYR A 171 0.62 34.29 -7.04
N VAL A 172 1.74 34.60 -7.69
CA VAL A 172 2.54 33.63 -8.46
C VAL A 172 3.90 33.44 -7.79
N ALA A 173 4.16 32.21 -7.33
CA ALA A 173 5.46 31.83 -6.78
C ALA A 173 6.42 31.41 -7.90
N ASN A 174 7.58 32.05 -7.94
CA ASN A 174 8.59 31.90 -8.98
C ASN A 174 9.91 31.39 -8.41
N TRP A 175 10.46 30.34 -9.04
CA TRP A 175 11.72 29.75 -8.60
C TRP A 175 12.93 30.28 -9.36
N ALA A 176 13.98 30.72 -8.65
CA ALA A 176 15.22 31.22 -9.23
C ALA A 176 16.50 30.68 -8.55
N CYS A 177 17.48 30.26 -9.36
CA CYS A 177 18.85 29.91 -8.94
C CYS A 177 19.85 31.10 -9.01
N TYR A 178 19.34 32.33 -8.86
CA TYR A 178 20.14 33.56 -8.88
C TYR A 178 21.24 33.53 -7.82
N PRO A 179 22.49 33.97 -8.07
CA PRO A 179 23.09 34.43 -9.33
C PRO A 179 23.79 33.36 -10.16
N GLU A 180 23.79 32.10 -9.72
CA GLU A 180 24.65 31.05 -10.26
C GLU A 180 24.25 30.59 -11.67
N CYS A 181 22.96 30.60 -11.99
CA CYS A 181 22.50 30.28 -13.34
C CYS A 181 22.61 31.44 -14.34
N GLY A 182 23.22 32.57 -13.95
CA GLY A 182 23.40 33.74 -14.84
C GLY A 182 22.09 34.44 -15.22
N ARG A 183 20.97 34.05 -14.60
CA ARG A 183 19.70 34.77 -14.54
C ARG A 183 19.60 35.42 -13.16
N PRO A 184 19.20 36.71 -13.10
CA PRO A 184 17.82 37.10 -13.39
C PRO A 184 17.77 38.37 -14.26
N ASN A 185 16.77 38.47 -15.13
CA ASN A 185 16.40 39.76 -15.70
C ASN A 185 15.34 40.44 -14.83
N GLN A 186 15.52 40.63 -13.52
CA GLN A 186 14.47 41.18 -12.63
C GLN A 186 13.09 40.44 -12.64
N GLY A 187 12.89 39.44 -13.51
CA GLY A 187 11.60 38.82 -13.80
C GLY A 187 11.34 37.52 -13.05
N ASP A 188 12.36 36.85 -12.51
CA ASP A 188 12.19 35.61 -11.73
C ASP A 188 11.81 35.89 -10.25
N SER A 189 11.11 37.00 -9.99
CA SER A 189 10.56 37.34 -8.68
C SER A 189 9.13 36.89 -8.57
N ASP A 190 8.69 36.50 -7.38
CA ASP A 190 7.28 36.26 -7.11
C ASP A 190 6.45 37.50 -7.46
N ARG A 191 5.20 37.29 -7.88
CA ARG A 191 4.29 38.36 -8.29
C ARG A 191 3.04 38.36 -7.42
N LEU A 192 2.60 39.56 -7.04
CA LEU A 192 1.27 39.81 -6.52
C LEU A 192 0.51 40.70 -7.50
N TYR A 193 -0.62 40.22 -7.98
CA TYR A 193 -1.50 40.88 -8.93
C TYR A 193 -2.82 41.24 -8.27
N HIS A 194 -3.14 42.53 -8.26
CA HIS A 194 -4.45 43.01 -7.83
C HIS A 194 -5.46 42.92 -8.97
N ASN A 195 -6.63 42.36 -8.73
CA ASN A 195 -7.70 42.28 -9.72
C ASN A 195 -8.51 43.59 -9.76
N ASN A 196 -8.51 44.28 -10.90
CA ASN A 196 -9.17 45.58 -11.02
C ASN A 196 -10.71 45.49 -11.15
N GLY A 197 -11.28 44.27 -11.16
CA GLY A 197 -12.73 44.03 -11.30
C GLY A 197 -13.28 44.26 -12.72
N ASP A 198 -12.41 44.45 -13.72
CA ASP A 198 -12.77 44.64 -15.13
C ASP A 198 -12.15 43.59 -16.06
N GLY A 199 -11.71 42.47 -15.48
CA GLY A 199 -11.01 41.39 -16.16
C GLY A 199 -9.52 41.67 -16.43
N THR A 200 -8.97 42.71 -15.81
CA THR A 200 -7.54 43.05 -15.88
C THR A 200 -6.90 43.10 -14.50
N PHE A 201 -5.58 42.90 -14.44
CA PHE A 201 -4.80 42.89 -13.22
C PHE A 201 -3.72 43.97 -13.22
N THR A 202 -3.40 44.47 -12.03
CA THR A 202 -2.29 45.38 -11.77
C THR A 202 -1.22 44.65 -10.96
N ASP A 203 0.02 44.63 -11.44
CA ASP A 203 1.16 44.14 -10.63
C ASP A 203 1.40 45.10 -9.45
N VAL A 204 1.10 44.61 -8.25
CA VAL A 204 1.25 45.30 -6.97
C VAL A 204 2.31 44.65 -6.09
N THR A 205 3.22 43.85 -6.65
CA THR A 205 4.32 43.15 -5.93
C THR A 205 5.12 44.10 -5.02
N ARG A 206 5.20 45.39 -5.37
CA ARG A 206 5.82 46.44 -4.54
C ARG A 206 5.25 46.54 -3.12
N LEU A 207 4.00 46.13 -2.88
CA LEU A 207 3.36 46.18 -1.57
C LEU A 207 4.05 45.25 -0.55
N LEU A 208 4.68 44.17 -1.05
CA LEU A 208 5.42 43.19 -0.23
C LEU A 208 6.81 43.68 0.20
N ASN A 209 7.16 44.94 -0.10
CA ASN A 209 8.34 45.66 0.41
C ASN A 209 9.71 44.94 0.28
N GLY A 210 9.91 44.15 -0.79
CA GLY A 210 11.23 43.97 -1.39
C GLY A 210 12.06 42.72 -1.01
N LYS A 211 11.44 41.58 -0.71
CA LYS A 211 12.14 40.27 -0.65
C LYS A 211 11.42 39.14 -1.41
N THR A 212 10.81 39.46 -2.55
CA THR A 212 10.23 38.49 -3.50
C THR A 212 11.27 37.96 -4.51
N PHE A 213 12.55 38.25 -4.28
CA PHE A 213 13.66 37.66 -5.04
C PHE A 213 14.08 36.39 -4.33
N GLY A 214 13.60 35.24 -4.80
CA GLY A 214 13.74 33.99 -4.07
C GLY A 214 13.56 32.74 -4.92
N ALA A 215 13.59 31.60 -4.24
CA ALA A 215 13.33 30.30 -4.81
C ALA A 215 11.94 29.84 -4.33
N GLY A 216 10.91 30.66 -4.61
CA GLY A 216 9.54 30.42 -4.16
C GLY A 216 8.96 29.19 -4.83
N PHE A 217 8.33 28.31 -4.05
CA PHE A 217 7.67 27.11 -4.56
C PHE A 217 6.15 27.16 -4.40
N VAL A 218 5.66 27.57 -3.22
CA VAL A 218 4.23 27.61 -2.92
C VAL A 218 3.92 28.72 -1.92
N ALA A 219 2.81 29.41 -2.15
CA ALA A 219 2.25 30.37 -1.21
C ALA A 219 0.80 30.01 -0.89
N SER A 220 0.29 30.47 0.25
CA SER A 220 -1.13 30.37 0.59
C SER A 220 -1.64 31.70 1.13
N PHE A 221 -2.87 32.07 0.77
CA PHE A 221 -3.62 33.14 1.41
C PHE A 221 -4.39 32.57 2.59
N THR A 222 -4.19 33.11 3.79
CA THR A 222 -4.84 32.65 5.02
C THR A 222 -4.84 33.75 6.07
N ASP A 223 -5.89 33.87 6.86
CA ASP A 223 -5.95 34.81 8.00
C ASP A 223 -5.30 34.14 9.24
N TYR A 224 -3.98 34.26 9.41
CA TYR A 224 -3.25 33.47 10.42
C TYR A 224 -3.36 34.03 11.83
N ASP A 225 -3.64 35.33 11.98
CA ASP A 225 -3.78 35.99 13.28
C ASP A 225 -5.23 36.31 13.66
N ASN A 226 -6.18 35.80 12.87
CA ASN A 226 -7.63 35.83 13.11
C ASN A 226 -8.20 37.27 13.19
N ASP A 227 -7.63 38.20 12.43
CA ASP A 227 -8.04 39.61 12.44
C ASP A 227 -9.03 39.96 11.30
N GLY A 228 -9.24 39.03 10.37
CA GLY A 228 -10.27 39.08 9.34
C GLY A 228 -9.81 39.63 7.99
N ASP A 229 -8.51 39.81 7.76
CA ASP A 229 -7.94 39.94 6.42
C ASP A 229 -6.95 38.79 6.10
N GLN A 230 -6.76 38.51 4.81
CA GLN A 230 -5.90 37.39 4.40
C GLN A 230 -4.44 37.81 4.35
N ASP A 231 -3.59 37.05 5.02
CA ASP A 231 -2.13 37.15 4.99
C ASP A 231 -1.54 36.23 3.92
N ILE A 232 -0.23 36.33 3.69
CA ILE A 232 0.48 35.48 2.72
C ILE A 232 1.64 34.75 3.40
N TYR A 233 1.57 33.42 3.43
CA TYR A 233 2.71 32.57 3.80
C TYR A 233 3.34 31.95 2.56
N LEU A 234 4.66 32.09 2.41
CA LEU A 234 5.44 31.57 1.28
C LEU A 234 6.54 30.62 1.78
N VAL A 235 6.55 29.42 1.21
CA VAL A 235 7.61 28.44 1.38
C VAL A 235 8.68 28.63 0.30
N ASN A 236 9.93 28.77 0.72
CA ASN A 236 11.09 28.98 -0.12
C ASN A 236 12.04 27.79 -0.09
N ASP A 237 12.72 27.55 -1.20
CA ASP A 237 13.86 26.65 -1.29
C ASP A 237 15.16 27.33 -0.79
N GLU A 238 16.03 26.57 -0.12
CA GLU A 238 17.28 27.02 0.49
C GLU A 238 18.49 26.80 -0.43
N PHE A 239 18.34 26.09 -1.56
CA PHE A 239 19.45 25.52 -2.34
C PHE A 239 20.64 26.48 -2.57
N LEU A 240 20.45 27.80 -2.68
CA LEU A 240 21.54 28.76 -2.89
C LEU A 240 21.52 30.06 -2.06
N PHE A 241 20.42 30.44 -1.38
CA PHE A 241 20.36 31.58 -0.43
C PHE A 241 19.34 31.35 0.69
N PRO A 242 19.74 31.34 1.98
CA PRO A 242 18.82 31.10 3.09
C PRO A 242 18.04 32.38 3.42
N ILE A 243 17.15 32.80 2.52
CA ILE A 243 16.21 33.89 2.79
C ILE A 243 15.10 33.47 3.77
N GLY A 244 14.92 32.16 3.93
CA GLY A 244 13.88 31.52 4.74
C GLY A 244 12.49 31.73 4.16
N ASN A 245 11.53 31.00 4.72
CA ASN A 245 10.10 31.24 4.45
C ASN A 245 9.71 32.68 4.80
N LYS A 246 8.61 33.15 4.22
CA LYS A 246 8.14 34.54 4.36
C LYS A 246 6.69 34.51 4.81
N LEU A 247 6.34 35.43 5.70
CA LEU A 247 5.00 35.68 6.18
C LEU A 247 4.77 37.18 6.08
N TRP A 248 3.86 37.59 5.20
CA TRP A 248 3.41 38.97 5.09
C TRP A 248 2.08 39.09 5.81
N ARG A 249 2.11 39.74 6.97
CA ARG A 249 0.87 40.13 7.64
C ARG A 249 0.24 41.28 6.86
N ASN A 250 -1.03 41.14 6.57
CA ASN A 250 -1.86 42.17 6.00
C ASN A 250 -2.24 43.16 7.12
N ASP A 251 -1.89 44.43 6.94
CA ASP A 251 -2.20 45.48 7.93
C ASP A 251 -3.42 46.33 7.49
N GLY A 252 -4.14 45.85 6.47
CA GLY A 252 -5.29 46.50 5.88
C GLY A 252 -4.98 47.75 5.02
N PRO A 253 -6.00 48.58 4.75
CA PRO A 253 -5.91 49.72 3.84
C PRO A 253 -4.89 50.78 4.27
N GLY A 254 -4.04 51.22 3.34
CA GLY A 254 -2.96 52.18 3.61
C GLY A 254 -1.87 52.18 2.55
N CYS A 255 -0.65 52.59 2.86
CA CYS A 255 0.59 52.34 2.10
C CYS A 255 0.55 52.41 0.54
N ASP A 256 -0.27 53.29 -0.04
CA ASP A 256 -0.53 53.36 -1.49
C ASP A 256 -1.42 52.22 -2.04
N GLY A 257 -2.56 52.01 -1.37
CA GLY A 257 -3.57 50.99 -1.64
C GLY A 257 -3.83 50.19 -0.36
N HIS A 258 -2.92 49.27 -0.08
CA HIS A 258 -2.95 48.32 1.02
C HIS A 258 -1.58 48.18 1.68
N CYS A 259 -1.52 47.85 2.96
CA CYS A 259 -0.26 47.69 3.71
C CYS A 259 0.03 46.21 3.99
N PHE A 260 1.26 45.78 3.73
CA PHE A 260 1.79 44.51 4.22
C PHE A 260 3.06 44.73 5.03
N THR A 261 3.21 43.98 6.12
CA THR A 261 4.43 43.89 6.92
C THR A 261 4.99 42.46 6.87
N GLU A 262 6.25 42.30 6.47
CA GLU A 262 6.94 41.01 6.56
C GLU A 262 7.31 40.73 8.02
N VAL A 263 6.69 39.72 8.62
CA VAL A 263 6.78 39.40 10.06
C VAL A 263 7.36 38.01 10.33
N ALA A 264 7.89 37.31 9.32
CA ALA A 264 8.27 35.90 9.46
C ALA A 264 9.25 35.66 10.62
N THR A 265 10.25 36.52 10.80
CA THR A 265 11.21 36.40 11.91
C THR A 265 10.56 36.72 13.26
N GLU A 266 9.71 37.74 13.34
CA GLU A 266 8.96 38.10 14.55
C GLU A 266 7.99 36.98 14.97
N ALA A 267 7.31 36.38 14.00
CA ALA A 267 6.38 35.27 14.16
C ALA A 267 7.08 33.92 14.33
N ARG A 268 8.41 33.83 14.11
CA ARG A 268 9.18 32.57 14.10
C ARG A 268 8.73 31.57 13.03
N ALA A 269 8.29 32.10 11.89
CA ALA A 269 7.87 31.35 10.72
C ALA A 269 8.90 31.45 9.56
N ASP A 270 10.09 32.01 9.82
CA ASP A 270 11.16 32.24 8.84
C ASP A 270 12.10 31.03 8.64
N THR A 271 11.56 29.81 8.77
CA THR A 271 12.31 28.54 8.63
C THR A 271 13.17 28.54 7.37
N GLN A 272 14.45 28.22 7.53
CA GLN A 272 15.44 28.15 6.46
C GLN A 272 15.68 26.69 6.10
N VAL A 273 15.01 26.21 5.06
CA VAL A 273 15.04 24.83 4.56
C VAL A 273 14.79 24.80 3.05
N MET A 274 15.08 23.68 2.40
CA MET A 274 14.72 23.43 1.00
C MET A 274 13.22 23.10 0.88
N GLY A 275 12.36 24.07 1.19
CA GLY A 275 10.91 23.91 1.21
C GLY A 275 10.28 23.86 -0.17
N MET A 276 9.26 23.02 -0.34
CA MET A 276 8.59 22.77 -1.62
C MET A 276 7.07 22.90 -1.52
N GLY A 277 6.37 21.93 -0.92
CA GLY A 277 4.90 21.94 -0.75
C GLY A 277 4.44 22.41 0.63
N LEU A 278 3.19 22.89 0.73
CA LEU A 278 2.59 23.50 1.92
C LEU A 278 1.16 22.99 2.14
N ALA A 279 0.87 22.51 3.34
CA ALA A 279 -0.48 22.29 3.85
C ALA A 279 -0.78 23.32 4.93
N THR A 280 -1.99 23.89 4.90
CA THR A 280 -2.46 24.93 5.81
C THR A 280 -3.76 24.45 6.43
N ALA A 281 -3.77 24.18 7.73
CA ALA A 281 -4.94 23.65 8.44
C ALA A 281 -4.85 23.89 9.95
N ASP A 282 -6.01 23.99 10.60
CA ASP A 282 -6.18 23.86 12.05
C ASP A 282 -6.12 22.36 12.41
N TYR A 283 -4.91 21.82 12.64
CA TYR A 283 -4.74 20.36 12.79
C TYR A 283 -5.06 19.87 14.21
N ASP A 284 -4.92 20.74 15.22
CA ASP A 284 -5.19 20.41 16.61
C ASP A 284 -6.54 20.96 17.12
N ASN A 285 -7.35 21.51 16.21
CA ASN A 285 -8.70 21.99 16.44
C ASN A 285 -8.76 23.08 17.54
N ASP A 286 -7.73 23.92 17.64
CA ASP A 286 -7.66 25.02 18.59
C ASP A 286 -8.20 26.35 18.04
N GLY A 287 -8.44 26.40 16.74
CA GLY A 287 -9.09 27.49 16.01
C GLY A 287 -8.14 28.50 15.38
N ASP A 288 -6.83 28.29 15.42
CA ASP A 288 -5.87 28.96 14.54
C ASP A 288 -5.28 27.99 13.50
N PHE A 289 -4.68 28.53 12.44
CA PHE A 289 -4.17 27.72 11.33
C PHE A 289 -2.66 27.49 11.46
N ASP A 290 -2.27 26.24 11.24
CA ASP A 290 -0.90 25.76 11.28
C ASP A 290 -0.33 25.51 9.88
N PHE A 291 1.00 25.42 9.80
CA PHE A 291 1.69 25.18 8.52
C PHE A 291 2.53 23.91 8.58
N TYR A 292 2.18 22.92 7.77
CA TYR A 292 3.03 21.77 7.50
C TYR A 292 3.64 21.89 6.10
N PHE A 293 4.96 21.83 5.99
CA PHE A 293 5.61 21.91 4.68
C PHE A 293 6.70 20.87 4.47
N SER A 294 6.76 20.45 3.21
CA SER A 294 7.67 19.43 2.72
C SER A 294 9.03 20.03 2.36
N ASN A 295 10.10 19.28 2.67
CA ASN A 295 11.48 19.72 2.56
C ASN A 295 12.37 18.64 1.92
N ALA A 296 13.56 19.04 1.47
CA ALA A 296 14.70 18.13 1.34
C ALA A 296 15.46 18.09 2.68
N GLY A 297 15.14 17.11 3.52
CA GLY A 297 15.56 17.06 4.93
C GLY A 297 14.35 16.84 5.84
N PRO A 298 14.44 17.21 7.14
CA PRO A 298 13.29 17.09 8.01
C PRO A 298 12.15 18.00 7.55
N MET A 299 10.92 17.47 7.50
CA MET A 299 9.69 18.25 7.32
C MET A 299 9.44 19.09 8.56
N THR A 300 8.65 20.15 8.41
CA THR A 300 8.39 21.11 9.49
C THR A 300 6.88 21.28 9.66
N LEU A 301 6.43 21.26 10.92
CA LEU A 301 5.07 21.55 11.35
C LEU A 301 5.15 22.75 12.28
N LEU A 302 4.80 23.92 11.78
CA LEU A 302 4.71 25.15 12.55
C LEU A 302 3.32 25.23 13.17
N GLN A 303 3.24 24.96 14.47
CA GLN A 303 2.03 25.13 15.25
C GLN A 303 1.88 26.59 15.66
N ASN A 304 0.77 27.22 15.31
CA ASN A 304 0.44 28.56 15.78
C ASN A 304 0.12 28.51 17.29
N GLN A 305 0.40 29.61 17.98
CA GLN A 305 0.34 29.64 19.45
C GLN A 305 -0.79 30.55 19.96
N GLY A 306 -1.67 31.02 19.06
CA GLY A 306 -2.73 31.98 19.33
C GLY A 306 -2.25 33.38 19.71
N ASP A 307 -0.94 33.66 19.64
CA ASP A 307 -0.35 34.98 19.96
C ASP A 307 0.37 35.64 18.77
N GLY A 308 0.16 35.10 17.57
CA GLY A 308 0.80 35.53 16.33
C GLY A 308 2.22 35.00 16.15
N THR A 309 2.64 34.02 16.95
CA THR A 309 3.93 33.32 16.81
C THR A 309 3.75 31.81 16.63
N PHE A 310 4.75 31.17 16.03
CA PHE A 310 4.75 29.74 15.74
C PHE A 310 5.82 28.98 16.54
N ALA A 311 5.57 27.68 16.74
CA ALA A 311 6.52 26.71 17.27
C ALA A 311 6.66 25.51 16.32
N ASP A 312 7.90 25.11 16.00
CA ASP A 312 8.13 23.86 15.26
C ASP A 312 7.92 22.65 16.17
N VAL A 313 6.88 21.88 15.88
CA VAL A 313 6.48 20.68 16.61
C VAL A 313 6.60 19.40 15.77
N ALA A 314 7.24 19.44 14.60
CA ALA A 314 7.28 18.29 13.69
C ALA A 314 7.79 17.00 14.34
N SER A 315 8.88 17.12 15.11
CA SER A 315 9.54 15.97 15.76
C SER A 315 8.71 15.41 16.94
N PRO A 316 8.24 16.22 17.90
CA PRO A 316 7.34 15.71 18.95
C PRO A 316 5.99 15.22 18.41
N ALA A 317 5.49 15.76 17.28
CA ALA A 317 4.27 15.30 16.63
C ALA A 317 4.47 14.02 15.79
N GLY A 318 5.71 13.64 15.45
CA GLY A 318 6.03 12.42 14.71
C GLY A 318 6.04 12.54 13.18
N VAL A 319 6.03 13.77 12.65
CA VAL A 319 5.90 14.08 11.22
C VAL A 319 7.18 14.66 10.59
N ASP A 320 8.29 14.67 11.32
CA ASP A 320 9.55 15.34 10.94
C ASP A 320 10.36 14.65 9.84
N LEU A 321 10.22 13.36 9.56
CA LEU A 321 10.87 12.66 8.43
C LEU A 321 12.32 13.11 8.12
N PRO A 322 13.28 12.88 9.03
CA PRO A 322 14.59 13.53 8.99
C PRO A 322 15.44 13.27 7.74
N ASN A 323 15.12 12.22 6.97
CA ASN A 323 15.85 11.83 5.76
C ASN A 323 14.98 11.87 4.50
N GLY A 324 13.80 12.51 4.50
CA GLY A 324 12.93 12.59 3.33
C GLY A 324 13.32 13.69 2.33
N ILE A 325 13.04 13.49 1.05
CA ILE A 325 12.92 14.55 0.05
C ILE A 325 11.47 14.51 -0.44
N ALA A 326 10.66 15.37 0.13
CA ALA A 326 9.24 15.48 -0.19
C ALA A 326 8.96 16.76 -0.97
N TRP A 327 7.96 16.72 -1.84
CA TRP A 327 7.68 17.79 -2.81
C TRP A 327 6.32 18.44 -2.61
N ALA A 328 5.31 17.67 -2.18
CA ALA A 328 3.98 18.16 -1.88
C ALA A 328 3.53 17.67 -0.50
N ALA A 329 2.68 18.46 0.14
CA ALA A 329 2.02 18.14 1.40
C ALA A 329 0.57 18.64 1.31
N THR A 330 -0.37 17.88 1.87
CA THR A 330 -1.77 18.30 2.04
C THR A 330 -2.32 17.83 3.38
N SER A 331 -3.32 18.54 3.89
CA SER A 331 -4.18 18.06 4.97
C SER A 331 -5.48 17.49 4.40
N LEU A 332 -6.06 16.49 5.06
CA LEU A 332 -7.37 15.92 4.78
C LEU A 332 -7.85 15.15 6.01
N ASP A 333 -9.14 14.91 6.16
CA ASP A 333 -9.67 13.97 7.16
C ASP A 333 -10.05 12.69 6.39
N TYR A 334 -9.15 11.70 6.32
CA TYR A 334 -9.33 10.57 5.39
C TYR A 334 -10.29 9.51 5.95
N ASP A 335 -10.42 9.41 7.27
CA ASP A 335 -11.28 8.42 7.94
C ASP A 335 -12.54 9.02 8.57
N ASN A 336 -12.77 10.32 8.38
CA ASN A 336 -13.93 11.08 8.85
C ASN A 336 -14.05 11.14 10.40
N ASP A 337 -12.93 11.06 11.12
CA ASP A 337 -12.93 11.05 12.58
C ASP A 337 -13.01 12.45 13.23
N GLY A 338 -12.85 13.51 12.44
CA GLY A 338 -12.93 14.91 12.86
C GLY A 338 -11.58 15.59 13.09
N TRP A 339 -10.47 14.92 12.82
CA TRP A 339 -9.12 15.48 12.88
C TRP A 339 -8.50 15.57 11.49
N GLN A 340 -7.78 16.65 11.21
CA GLN A 340 -7.03 16.76 9.94
C GLN A 340 -5.77 15.90 10.02
N ASP A 341 -5.72 14.87 9.18
CA ASP A 341 -4.57 14.06 8.86
C ASP A 341 -3.62 14.76 7.88
N LEU A 342 -2.42 14.23 7.69
CA LEU A 342 -1.44 14.76 6.75
C LEU A 342 -1.02 13.70 5.72
N TYR A 343 -0.99 14.07 4.44
CA TYR A 343 -0.44 13.23 3.38
C TYR A 343 0.75 13.92 2.71
N LEU A 344 1.82 13.17 2.48
CA LEU A 344 3.10 13.69 1.99
C LEU A 344 3.57 12.94 0.73
N ALA A 345 3.84 13.69 -0.33
CA ALA A 345 4.43 13.17 -1.56
C ALA A 345 5.95 13.13 -1.44
N VAL A 346 6.50 11.93 -1.36
CA VAL A 346 7.94 11.69 -1.19
C VAL A 346 8.53 11.21 -2.50
N MET A 347 9.54 11.93 -3.00
CA MET A 347 10.26 11.54 -4.21
C MET A 347 11.36 10.51 -3.88
N THR A 348 12.13 10.76 -2.83
CA THR A 348 13.27 9.91 -2.42
C THR A 348 13.72 10.26 -1.00
N THR A 349 14.83 9.67 -0.53
CA THR A 349 15.50 10.06 0.71
C THR A 349 16.79 10.85 0.45
N ALA A 350 17.21 11.65 1.44
CA ALA A 350 18.41 12.50 1.39
C ALA A 350 19.72 11.72 1.14
N ASN A 351 19.72 10.40 1.34
CA ASN A 351 20.85 9.50 1.07
C ASN A 351 20.63 8.58 -0.15
N HIS A 352 19.48 8.69 -0.85
CA HIS A 352 19.05 7.79 -1.93
C HIS A 352 19.03 6.29 -1.58
N LYS A 353 18.89 5.95 -0.28
CA LYS A 353 18.90 4.57 0.24
C LYS A 353 17.57 4.11 0.86
N GLY A 354 16.47 4.83 0.62
CA GLY A 354 15.10 4.40 0.94
C GLY A 354 14.57 4.77 2.34
N ILE A 355 13.33 5.24 2.35
CA ILE A 355 12.27 5.19 3.40
C ILE A 355 10.99 4.90 2.58
N PRO A 356 10.04 4.09 3.07
CA PRO A 356 8.87 3.69 2.27
C PRO A 356 8.02 4.89 1.86
N ALA A 357 7.37 4.64 0.74
CA ALA A 357 6.38 5.39 -0.02
C ALA A 357 5.44 6.34 0.78
N ASN A 358 4.93 7.36 0.08
CA ASN A 358 4.13 8.52 0.54
C ASN A 358 3.42 8.37 1.90
N PRO A 359 3.98 8.93 2.98
CA PRO A 359 3.38 8.83 4.29
C PRO A 359 1.98 9.45 4.36
N LEU A 360 1.01 8.66 4.79
CA LEU A 360 -0.25 9.11 5.37
C LEU A 360 -0.11 9.09 6.89
N PHE A 361 -0.28 10.25 7.52
CA PHE A 361 -0.17 10.45 8.95
C PHE A 361 -1.56 10.64 9.53
N HIS A 362 -2.03 9.65 10.27
CA HIS A 362 -3.27 9.73 11.01
C HIS A 362 -3.11 10.61 12.26
N ASN A 363 -3.96 11.59 12.44
CA ASN A 363 -3.95 12.50 13.58
C ASN A 363 -4.60 11.84 14.80
N ASN A 364 -3.87 11.68 15.90
CA ASN A 364 -4.38 10.97 17.08
C ASN A 364 -5.27 11.86 17.99
N GLY A 365 -5.45 13.15 17.64
CA GLY A 365 -6.23 14.11 18.42
C GLY A 365 -5.57 14.57 19.73
N ASP A 366 -4.28 14.28 19.92
CA ASP A 366 -3.49 14.67 21.09
C ASP A 366 -2.23 15.48 20.75
N GLY A 367 -2.20 16.03 19.54
CA GLY A 367 -1.06 16.76 18.99
C GLY A 367 0.04 15.85 18.39
N THR A 368 -0.20 14.55 18.31
CA THR A 368 0.70 13.58 17.67
C THR A 368 0.04 12.85 16.51
N PHE A 369 0.87 12.32 15.61
CA PHE A 369 0.43 11.56 14.46
C PHE A 369 0.99 10.14 14.48
N THR A 370 0.19 9.19 13.98
CA THR A 370 0.59 7.82 13.72
C THR A 370 0.74 7.62 12.22
N ARG A 371 1.84 7.00 11.77
CA ARG A 371 1.95 6.59 10.37
C ARG A 371 0.96 5.47 10.10
N VAL A 372 0.09 5.66 9.12
CA VAL A 372 -0.74 4.60 8.59
C VAL A 372 0.17 3.57 7.91
N ALA A 373 -0.08 2.28 8.16
CA ALA A 373 0.75 1.20 7.65
C ALA A 373 0.81 1.19 6.10
N SER A 374 1.93 0.71 5.57
CA SER A 374 2.06 0.26 4.19
C SER A 374 1.01 -0.82 3.87
N GLY A 375 0.56 -0.88 2.62
CA GLY A 375 -0.60 -1.65 2.16
C GLY A 375 -1.91 -0.87 2.17
N SER A 376 -1.91 0.41 2.58
CA SER A 376 -3.09 1.29 2.54
C SER A 376 -3.49 1.74 1.13
N GLY A 377 -2.65 1.48 0.12
CA GLY A 377 -2.84 1.89 -1.27
C GLY A 377 -2.58 3.38 -1.56
N ALA A 378 -2.61 4.25 -0.54
CA ALA A 378 -2.09 5.62 -0.63
C ALA A 378 -0.62 5.72 -0.23
N ALA A 379 -0.16 4.84 0.67
CA ALA A 379 1.24 4.80 1.05
C ALA A 379 2.14 4.35 -0.10
N ASP A 380 1.83 3.25 -0.80
CA ASP A 380 2.78 2.52 -1.68
C ASP A 380 2.74 2.85 -3.18
N VAL A 381 2.53 4.12 -3.52
CA VAL A 381 2.31 4.58 -4.91
C VAL A 381 3.58 5.01 -5.66
N GLY A 382 4.74 4.91 -5.02
CA GLY A 382 6.04 5.22 -5.63
C GLY A 382 6.50 6.68 -5.47
N ALA A 383 7.48 7.09 -6.27
CA ALA A 383 8.09 8.41 -6.18
C ALA A 383 7.12 9.51 -6.66
N THR A 384 6.58 10.26 -5.71
CA THR A 384 5.49 11.23 -5.95
C THR A 384 5.98 12.65 -5.73
N MET A 385 5.40 13.58 -6.48
CA MET A 385 5.77 14.99 -6.45
C MET A 385 4.58 15.93 -6.24
N GLY A 386 3.40 15.59 -6.78
CA GLY A 386 2.19 16.40 -6.67
C GLY A 386 1.06 15.69 -5.91
N ILE A 387 0.22 16.46 -5.22
CA ILE A 387 -1.01 16.01 -4.56
C ILE A 387 -2.11 17.05 -4.79
N ALA A 388 -3.33 16.62 -5.12
CA ALA A 388 -4.55 17.40 -4.94
C ALA A 388 -5.69 16.53 -4.39
N THR A 389 -6.58 17.13 -3.59
CA THR A 389 -7.71 16.46 -2.93
C THR A 389 -9.06 16.91 -3.51
N ALA A 390 -10.01 15.98 -3.57
CA ALA A 390 -11.41 16.20 -3.93
C ALA A 390 -12.27 15.00 -3.48
N ASP A 391 -13.58 15.18 -3.32
CA ASP A 391 -14.56 14.06 -3.22
C ASP A 391 -15.15 13.82 -4.61
N PHE A 392 -14.43 13.10 -5.48
CA PHE A 392 -14.68 13.16 -6.92
C PHE A 392 -15.96 12.42 -7.35
N ASP A 393 -16.42 11.48 -6.53
CA ASP A 393 -17.64 10.71 -6.76
C ASP A 393 -18.77 11.03 -5.77
N ASN A 394 -18.60 12.10 -4.97
CA ASN A 394 -19.59 12.61 -4.02
C ASN A 394 -20.05 11.57 -2.99
N ASP A 395 -19.17 10.64 -2.60
CA ASP A 395 -19.48 9.60 -1.64
C ASP A 395 -19.20 10.02 -0.18
N GLY A 396 -18.59 11.20 0.01
CA GLY A 396 -18.29 11.78 1.31
C GLY A 396 -16.95 11.36 1.89
N TRP A 397 -16.07 10.76 1.08
CA TRP A 397 -14.73 10.38 1.46
C TRP A 397 -13.74 11.09 0.54
N VAL A 398 -12.81 11.85 1.13
CA VAL A 398 -11.87 12.64 0.34
C VAL A 398 -10.88 11.73 -0.38
N ASP A 399 -10.77 11.89 -1.69
CA ASP A 399 -9.90 11.17 -2.62
C ASP A 399 -8.61 11.94 -2.93
N LEU A 400 -7.66 11.27 -3.59
CA LEU A 400 -6.37 11.84 -3.96
C LEU A 400 -6.09 11.72 -5.47
N LEU A 401 -5.69 12.83 -6.09
CA LEU A 401 -5.00 12.82 -7.37
C LEU A 401 -3.52 13.12 -7.12
N ILE A 402 -2.67 12.13 -7.37
CA ILE A 402 -1.24 12.23 -7.12
C ILE A 402 -0.44 12.29 -8.42
N GLY A 403 0.63 13.07 -8.44
CA GLY A 403 1.54 13.18 -9.56
C GLY A 403 2.84 12.42 -9.32
N ASN A 404 3.04 11.31 -10.04
CA ASN A 404 4.22 10.46 -9.93
C ASN A 404 5.32 10.90 -10.91
N MET A 405 6.57 10.94 -10.45
CA MET A 405 7.71 11.48 -11.21
C MET A 405 7.87 10.80 -12.59
N LEU A 406 7.72 9.47 -12.64
CA LEU A 406 7.95 8.65 -13.83
C LEU A 406 6.69 8.00 -14.43
N ASP A 407 5.59 7.96 -13.67
CA ASP A 407 4.41 7.16 -14.02
C ASP A 407 3.16 8.03 -14.30
N GLY A 408 3.31 9.37 -14.26
CA GLY A 408 2.22 10.30 -14.52
C GLY A 408 1.27 10.42 -13.33
N TYR A 409 0.01 10.75 -13.60
CA TYR A 409 -0.98 10.97 -12.54
C TYR A 409 -1.75 9.71 -12.21
N SER A 410 -1.95 9.46 -10.91
CA SER A 410 -2.79 8.38 -10.40
C SER A 410 -3.96 8.94 -9.58
N LEU A 411 -5.16 8.46 -9.86
CA LEU A 411 -6.37 8.72 -9.07
C LEU A 411 -6.55 7.61 -8.04
N LEU A 412 -6.52 7.97 -6.76
CA LEU A 412 -6.71 7.08 -5.64
C LEU A 412 -8.06 7.39 -4.99
N ARG A 413 -8.97 6.41 -5.05
CA ARG A 413 -10.27 6.51 -4.41
C ARG A 413 -10.20 6.06 -2.96
N ASN A 414 -10.72 6.85 -2.04
CA ASN A 414 -10.86 6.50 -0.64
C ASN A 414 -12.00 5.47 -0.45
N GLN A 415 -11.70 4.37 0.21
CA GLN A 415 -12.62 3.24 0.44
C GLN A 415 -12.91 3.00 1.92
N VAL A 416 -12.46 3.89 2.82
CA VAL A 416 -12.68 3.73 4.27
C VAL A 416 -14.17 3.61 4.59
N GLY A 417 -15.05 4.31 3.85
CA GLY A 417 -16.50 4.21 3.97
C GLY A 417 -17.11 2.84 3.71
N ALA A 418 -16.38 1.91 3.10
CA ALA A 418 -16.82 0.52 2.98
C ALA A 418 -16.78 -0.22 4.32
N THR A 419 -16.02 0.28 5.29
CA THR A 419 -15.79 -0.37 6.59
C THR A 419 -16.09 0.51 7.81
N SER A 420 -16.13 1.84 7.62
CA SER A 420 -16.43 2.83 8.66
C SER A 420 -17.87 3.36 8.56
N ASP A 421 -18.47 3.68 9.70
CA ASP A 421 -19.76 4.38 9.81
C ASP A 421 -19.60 5.83 10.30
N ASN A 422 -18.38 6.36 10.25
CA ASN A 422 -18.10 7.75 10.55
C ASN A 422 -18.94 8.68 9.68
N ARG A 423 -19.42 9.76 10.29
CA ARG A 423 -20.29 10.74 9.64
C ARG A 423 -19.46 11.88 9.09
N TRP A 424 -20.00 12.59 8.12
CA TRP A 424 -19.30 13.69 7.44
C TRP A 424 -20.26 14.84 7.08
N PHE A 425 -19.71 15.98 6.70
CA PHE A 425 -20.46 17.11 6.12
C PHE A 425 -19.58 17.86 5.13
N SER A 426 -20.06 18.06 3.90
CA SER A 426 -19.36 18.82 2.87
C SER A 426 -20.12 20.10 2.53
N LEU A 427 -19.43 21.24 2.49
CA LEU A 427 -20.02 22.56 2.32
C LEU A 427 -19.33 23.33 1.20
N ALA A 428 -20.01 23.46 0.06
CA ALA A 428 -19.61 24.34 -1.02
C ALA A 428 -20.24 25.73 -0.83
N LEU A 429 -19.44 26.79 -0.92
CA LEU A 429 -19.90 28.17 -0.74
C LEU A 429 -19.79 28.91 -2.06
N VAL A 430 -20.79 29.74 -2.37
CA VAL A 430 -20.81 30.53 -3.61
C VAL A 430 -21.02 32.00 -3.24
N GLY A 431 -20.01 32.83 -3.45
CA GLY A 431 -20.09 34.26 -3.24
C GLY A 431 -21.03 34.97 -4.21
N ASP A 432 -21.35 36.22 -3.88
CA ASP A 432 -22.11 37.12 -4.76
C ASP A 432 -21.84 38.57 -4.34
N GLY A 433 -21.47 39.42 -5.30
CA GLY A 433 -21.22 40.85 -5.11
C GLY A 433 -20.04 41.14 -4.17
N PRO A 434 -20.28 41.54 -2.91
CA PRO A 434 -19.23 41.89 -1.94
C PRO A 434 -18.40 40.71 -1.39
N VAL A 435 -18.51 39.53 -1.98
CA VAL A 435 -17.71 38.34 -1.68
C VAL A 435 -17.39 37.71 -3.04
N ASN A 436 -16.12 37.41 -3.29
CA ASN A 436 -15.67 36.75 -4.51
C ASN A 436 -16.44 35.44 -4.76
N ARG A 437 -16.68 35.08 -6.03
CA ARG A 437 -17.58 33.97 -6.38
C ARG A 437 -17.18 32.66 -5.74
N ASP A 438 -15.89 32.38 -5.71
CA ASP A 438 -15.32 31.17 -5.13
C ASP A 438 -15.39 31.12 -3.59
N ALA A 439 -15.82 32.22 -2.97
CA ALA A 439 -15.91 32.41 -1.52
C ALA A 439 -14.58 32.20 -0.77
N VAL A 440 -13.45 32.35 -1.45
CA VAL A 440 -12.10 32.26 -0.89
C VAL A 440 -11.96 33.25 0.27
N GLY A 441 -11.36 32.79 1.37
CA GLY A 441 -11.25 33.51 2.63
C GLY A 441 -12.45 33.36 3.57
N THR A 442 -13.52 32.66 3.15
CA THR A 442 -14.64 32.36 4.06
C THR A 442 -14.21 31.33 5.10
N ARG A 443 -14.36 31.66 6.38
CA ARG A 443 -14.08 30.75 7.51
C ARG A 443 -15.36 30.12 8.04
N VAL A 444 -15.34 28.82 8.24
CA VAL A 444 -16.45 28.04 8.77
C VAL A 444 -16.02 27.35 10.05
N THR A 445 -16.77 27.61 11.12
CA THR A 445 -16.62 26.95 12.41
C THR A 445 -17.79 26.01 12.62
N LEU A 446 -17.48 24.73 12.85
CA LEU A 446 -18.45 23.69 13.11
C LEU A 446 -18.32 23.25 14.57
N THR A 447 -19.43 23.13 15.29
CA THR A 447 -19.48 22.52 16.62
C THR A 447 -20.35 21.27 16.58
N THR A 448 -19.79 20.14 16.98
CA THR A 448 -20.49 18.86 17.08
C THR A 448 -21.38 18.79 18.32
N ALA A 449 -22.16 17.72 18.48
CA ALA A 449 -23.06 17.57 19.63
C ALA A 449 -22.32 17.27 20.95
N ASP A 450 -21.14 16.68 20.89
CA ASP A 450 -20.25 16.44 22.04
C ASP A 450 -19.38 17.65 22.40
N GLY A 451 -19.45 18.72 21.59
CA GLY A 451 -18.80 20.00 21.84
C GLY A 451 -17.43 20.16 21.20
N SER A 452 -16.98 19.19 20.40
CA SER A 452 -15.79 19.33 19.56
C SER A 452 -16.01 20.46 18.55
N ILE A 453 -14.96 21.25 18.31
CA ILE A 453 -14.97 22.39 17.39
C ILE A 453 -14.00 22.07 16.26
N GLN A 454 -14.37 22.40 15.03
CA GLN A 454 -13.48 22.31 13.87
C GLN A 454 -13.57 23.63 13.10
N VAL A 455 -12.44 24.11 12.59
CA VAL A 455 -12.38 25.29 11.72
C VAL A 455 -11.84 24.90 10.35
N ARG A 456 -12.48 25.39 9.28
CA ARG A 456 -11.99 25.29 7.90
C ARG A 456 -12.13 26.63 7.20
N GLU A 457 -11.28 26.87 6.22
CA GLU A 457 -11.26 28.09 5.43
C GLU A 457 -11.26 27.72 3.96
N VAL A 458 -12.00 28.46 3.13
CA VAL A 458 -11.97 28.27 1.68
C VAL A 458 -10.65 28.81 1.15
N GLN A 459 -9.78 27.91 0.71
CA GLN A 459 -8.43 28.22 0.25
C GLN A 459 -8.25 27.79 -1.21
N ASN A 460 -7.73 28.68 -2.04
CA ASN A 460 -7.38 28.39 -3.44
C ASN A 460 -5.87 28.56 -3.62
N GLY A 461 -5.17 27.45 -3.50
CA GLY A 461 -3.71 27.39 -3.38
C GLY A 461 -3.32 26.44 -2.26
N GLY A 462 -2.01 26.21 -2.10
CA GLY A 462 -1.48 25.14 -1.25
C GLY A 462 -1.18 23.87 -2.05
N SER A 463 -0.39 22.98 -1.45
CA SER A 463 0.32 21.88 -2.14
C SER A 463 1.16 22.37 -3.34
N LEU A 464 2.16 21.61 -3.77
CA LEU A 464 3.04 22.10 -4.83
C LEU A 464 2.35 22.02 -6.19
N GLY A 465 2.18 23.16 -6.86
CA GLY A 465 1.68 23.26 -8.23
C GLY A 465 0.20 22.88 -8.41
N ALA A 466 -0.51 22.61 -7.31
CA ALA A 466 -1.80 21.95 -7.31
C ALA A 466 -2.96 22.89 -6.98
N GLY A 467 -4.17 22.52 -7.42
CA GLY A 467 -5.44 23.13 -6.99
C GLY A 467 -6.38 22.06 -6.43
N ASN A 468 -6.70 22.17 -5.14
CA ASN A 468 -7.70 21.31 -4.50
C ASN A 468 -9.13 21.75 -4.85
N GLU A 469 -10.11 20.88 -4.62
CA GLU A 469 -11.51 21.29 -4.62
C GLU A 469 -11.76 22.33 -3.50
N LEU A 470 -12.56 23.37 -3.78
CA LEU A 470 -12.88 24.44 -2.81
C LEU A 470 -13.97 24.06 -1.80
N THR A 471 -14.61 22.90 -1.94
CA THR A 471 -15.64 22.43 -1.01
C THR A 471 -15.00 22.07 0.33
N LEU A 472 -15.51 22.67 1.41
CA LEU A 472 -15.02 22.38 2.75
C LEU A 472 -15.54 21.01 3.21
N HIS A 473 -14.66 20.17 3.75
CA HIS A 473 -15.00 18.85 4.26
C HIS A 473 -14.76 18.74 5.77
N PHE A 474 -15.71 18.10 6.46
CA PHE A 474 -15.69 17.87 7.90
C PHE A 474 -16.05 16.42 8.21
N GLY A 475 -15.12 15.63 8.76
CA GLY A 475 -15.43 14.39 9.44
C GLY A 475 -16.03 14.67 10.82
N LEU A 476 -16.95 13.83 11.26
CA LEU A 476 -17.77 14.05 12.46
C LEU A 476 -17.79 12.83 13.39
N GLY A 477 -16.98 11.82 13.07
CA GLY A 477 -16.86 10.56 13.80
C GLY A 477 -18.17 9.75 13.86
N SER A 478 -18.10 8.63 14.57
CA SER A 478 -19.24 7.74 14.82
C SER A 478 -20.20 8.32 15.88
N ASP A 479 -21.48 7.98 15.77
CA ASP A 479 -22.50 8.43 16.73
C ASP A 479 -22.44 7.60 18.02
N THR A 480 -21.89 8.18 19.10
CA THR A 480 -21.86 7.56 20.43
C THR A 480 -23.10 7.88 21.28
N SER A 481 -24.07 8.68 20.76
CA SER A 481 -25.22 9.15 21.53
C SER A 481 -26.37 8.13 21.63
N THR A 482 -26.89 7.97 22.85
CA THR A 482 -28.03 7.08 23.13
C THR A 482 -29.39 7.72 22.85
N SER A 483 -29.48 9.03 22.56
CA SER A 483 -30.73 9.78 22.40
C SER A 483 -31.14 9.96 20.93
N LEU A 484 -32.28 9.37 20.52
CA LEU A 484 -32.78 9.38 19.13
C LEU A 484 -33.03 10.78 18.50
N SER A 485 -33.11 11.85 19.30
CA SER A 485 -33.35 13.22 18.82
C SER A 485 -32.07 14.03 18.59
N GLU A 486 -30.93 13.54 19.06
CA GLU A 486 -29.60 14.19 18.91
C GLU A 486 -28.72 13.47 17.89
N ARG A 487 -29.17 12.31 17.39
CA ARG A 487 -28.45 11.50 16.42
C ARG A 487 -28.45 12.22 15.08
N SER A 488 -27.28 12.52 14.55
CA SER A 488 -27.07 12.99 13.17
C SER A 488 -27.20 14.49 12.90
N THR A 489 -26.91 15.38 13.87
CA THR A 489 -26.78 16.82 13.59
C THR A 489 -25.53 17.48 14.15
N ILE A 490 -24.98 18.41 13.39
CA ILE A 490 -24.06 19.47 13.83
C ILE A 490 -24.84 20.40 14.76
N SER A 491 -24.31 20.66 15.96
CA SER A 491 -25.02 21.48 16.96
C SER A 491 -25.06 22.94 16.54
N GLN A 492 -23.95 23.45 16.01
CA GLN A 492 -23.82 24.80 15.47
C GLN A 492 -22.89 24.82 14.25
N LEU A 493 -23.30 25.52 13.20
CA LEU A 493 -22.50 25.84 12.01
C LEU A 493 -22.45 27.36 11.89
N MET A 494 -21.25 27.94 12.00
CA MET A 494 -21.00 29.37 11.83
C MET A 494 -20.23 29.61 10.53
N ILE A 495 -20.70 30.55 9.72
CA ILE A 495 -20.06 30.97 8.46
C ILE A 495 -19.68 32.44 8.59
N GLY A 496 -18.38 32.73 8.61
CA GLY A 496 -17.80 34.07 8.59
C GLY A 496 -17.30 34.42 7.19
N TRP A 497 -18.09 35.20 6.47
CA TRP A 497 -17.77 35.65 5.11
C TRP A 497 -16.65 36.72 5.13
N PRO A 498 -15.82 36.85 4.06
CA PRO A 498 -14.69 37.79 3.99
C PRO A 498 -15.07 39.24 4.29
N ASN A 499 -16.29 39.66 3.90
CA ASN A 499 -16.78 41.00 4.20
C ASN A 499 -17.25 41.23 5.65
N GLY A 500 -16.95 40.31 6.56
CA GLY A 500 -17.30 40.36 7.98
C GLY A 500 -18.74 39.96 8.32
N ARG A 501 -19.54 39.50 7.34
CA ARG A 501 -20.89 38.97 7.64
C ARG A 501 -20.76 37.61 8.31
N ILE A 502 -21.46 37.42 9.42
CA ILE A 502 -21.52 36.13 10.13
C ILE A 502 -22.94 35.56 10.06
N GLN A 503 -23.04 34.27 9.72
CA GLN A 503 -24.28 33.50 9.80
C GLN A 503 -24.11 32.34 10.78
N GLN A 504 -25.21 31.93 11.40
CA GLN A 504 -25.27 30.79 12.30
C GLN A 504 -26.48 29.93 11.98
N PHE A 505 -26.27 28.62 11.92
CA PHE A 505 -27.29 27.60 11.77
C PHE A 505 -27.13 26.55 12.88
N ASP A 506 -28.25 26.08 13.42
CA ASP A 506 -28.24 25.11 14.52
C ASP A 506 -28.87 23.79 14.09
N ASN A 507 -28.43 22.67 14.64
CA ASN A 507 -28.98 21.32 14.36
C ASN A 507 -28.96 20.95 12.86
N VAL A 508 -27.86 21.26 12.16
CA VAL A 508 -27.70 20.95 10.73
C VAL A 508 -27.50 19.44 10.56
N PRO A 509 -28.25 18.74 9.68
CA PRO A 509 -28.07 17.30 9.44
C PRO A 509 -26.67 16.95 8.92
N THR A 510 -26.18 15.76 9.27
CA THR A 510 -24.90 15.21 8.77
C THR A 510 -25.11 14.29 7.56
N ASN A 511 -24.01 13.79 6.98
CA ASN A 511 -23.93 12.89 5.82
C ASN A 511 -24.60 13.50 4.58
N GLN A 512 -24.26 14.76 4.30
CA GLN A 512 -24.75 15.49 3.14
C GLN A 512 -23.70 16.46 2.63
N ARG A 513 -23.70 16.65 1.29
CA ARG A 513 -23.02 17.74 0.59
C ARG A 513 -24.03 18.85 0.31
N VAL A 514 -23.69 20.08 0.68
CA VAL A 514 -24.60 21.24 0.56
C VAL A 514 -23.89 22.39 -0.12
N THR A 515 -24.56 23.03 -1.09
CA THR A 515 -24.09 24.28 -1.70
C THR A 515 -24.89 25.45 -1.16
N LEU A 516 -24.23 26.46 -0.59
CA LEU A 516 -24.87 27.66 -0.05
C LEU A 516 -24.43 28.94 -0.80
N PRO A 517 -25.36 29.68 -1.42
CA PRO A 517 -25.05 30.98 -1.98
C PRO A 517 -24.89 32.03 -0.88
N TYR A 518 -24.17 33.11 -1.18
CA TYR A 518 -24.11 34.29 -0.33
C TYR A 518 -25.52 34.88 -0.13
N PRO A 519 -25.92 35.23 1.10
CA PRO A 519 -27.29 35.66 1.43
C PRO A 519 -27.60 37.11 1.00
N VAL A 520 -27.59 37.39 -0.31
CA VAL A 520 -27.86 38.75 -0.85
C VAL A 520 -29.26 39.27 -0.59
N ASP A 521 -30.23 38.36 -0.44
CA ASP A 521 -31.63 38.70 -0.17
C ASP A 521 -32.36 37.58 0.59
N ALA A 522 -33.64 37.82 0.90
CA ALA A 522 -34.48 36.87 1.60
C ALA A 522 -34.74 35.57 0.81
N ALA A 523 -34.59 35.58 -0.52
CA ALA A 523 -34.73 34.38 -1.33
C ALA A 523 -33.47 33.50 -1.24
N ALA A 524 -32.28 34.10 -1.26
CA ALA A 524 -31.01 33.43 -0.99
C ALA A 524 -30.99 32.85 0.44
N GLU A 525 -31.42 33.60 1.45
CA GLU A 525 -31.55 33.10 2.83
C GLU A 525 -32.54 31.93 2.93
N ALA A 526 -33.66 32.00 2.21
CA ALA A 526 -34.62 30.89 2.15
C ALA A 526 -34.05 29.65 1.41
N ALA A 527 -33.25 29.86 0.36
CA ALA A 527 -32.57 28.79 -0.36
C ALA A 527 -31.52 28.10 0.52
N GLN A 528 -30.75 28.87 1.30
CA GLN A 528 -29.81 28.32 2.29
C GLN A 528 -30.52 27.43 3.31
N LEU A 529 -31.64 27.90 3.88
CA LEU A 529 -32.43 27.10 4.83
C LEU A 529 -33.01 25.84 4.17
N ALA A 530 -33.46 25.93 2.91
CA ALA A 530 -33.98 24.77 2.18
C ALA A 530 -32.89 23.74 1.86
N ALA A 531 -31.66 24.20 1.58
CA ALA A 531 -30.51 23.35 1.28
C ALA A 531 -29.98 22.65 2.55
N LEU A 532 -29.88 23.36 3.67
CA LEU A 532 -29.43 22.80 4.95
C LEU A 532 -30.46 21.87 5.61
N TYR A 533 -31.75 22.18 5.46
CA TYR A 533 -32.85 21.44 6.10
C TYR A 533 -33.82 20.89 5.06
N PRO A 534 -33.41 19.91 4.24
CA PRO A 534 -34.29 19.32 3.26
C PRO A 534 -35.51 18.70 3.95
N ALA A 535 -36.71 18.91 3.39
CA ALA A 535 -37.92 18.35 3.93
C ALA A 535 -37.81 16.81 3.93
N ALA A 536 -38.02 16.18 5.09
CA ALA A 536 -38.03 14.73 5.19
C ALA A 536 -38.92 14.13 4.08
N GLU A 537 -38.36 13.24 3.26
CA GLU A 537 -39.14 12.60 2.20
C GLU A 537 -40.43 12.02 2.79
N PRO A 538 -41.59 12.20 2.13
CA PRO A 538 -42.81 11.53 2.55
C PRO A 538 -42.58 10.04 2.41
N SER A 539 -42.34 9.37 3.55
CA SER A 539 -42.11 7.94 3.61
C SER A 539 -43.11 7.22 2.71
N ALA A 540 -42.57 6.50 1.72
CA ALA A 540 -43.37 5.67 0.84
C ALA A 540 -44.24 4.78 1.72
N ARG A 541 -45.57 4.99 1.68
CA ARG A 541 -46.54 4.14 2.34
C ARG A 541 -46.45 2.74 1.74
N THR A 542 -45.64 1.87 2.33
CA THR A 542 -45.82 0.43 2.21
C THR A 542 -46.94 0.01 3.15
N THR A 543 -48.14 -0.07 2.60
CA THR A 543 -49.28 -0.71 3.25
C THR A 543 -49.12 -2.24 3.21
N ASP A 544 -49.10 -2.81 4.42
CA ASP A 544 -49.56 -4.15 4.83
C ASP A 544 -48.95 -5.40 4.17
N ILE A 545 -48.17 -6.16 4.96
CA ILE A 545 -48.60 -7.50 5.44
C ILE A 545 -48.16 -7.73 6.91
N SER A 546 -49.17 -7.81 7.79
CA SER A 546 -49.40 -8.61 9.01
C SER A 546 -48.24 -9.32 9.79
N PRO A 547 -48.34 -9.40 11.13
CA PRO A 547 -47.25 -9.82 12.03
C PRO A 547 -47.28 -11.30 12.49
N ASN A 548 -46.17 -11.69 13.14
CA ASN A 548 -45.94 -12.78 14.11
C ASN A 548 -45.20 -14.04 13.60
N PRO A 549 -44.57 -14.82 14.50
CA PRO A 549 -43.43 -14.47 15.36
C PRO A 549 -42.34 -15.58 15.31
N THR A 550 -41.29 -15.35 16.09
CA THR A 550 -40.13 -16.19 16.48
C THR A 550 -40.24 -17.75 16.52
N PRO A 551 -39.07 -18.43 16.54
CA PRO A 551 -38.91 -19.84 16.16
C PRO A 551 -39.05 -20.85 17.31
N PHE A 552 -38.91 -22.13 16.95
CA PHE A 552 -38.63 -23.29 17.80
C PHE A 552 -39.76 -23.88 18.67
N THR A 553 -40.30 -25.01 18.21
CA THR A 553 -40.87 -26.06 19.06
C THR A 553 -39.95 -27.30 19.06
N ILE A 554 -39.96 -27.99 20.21
CA ILE A 554 -39.38 -29.30 20.52
C ILE A 554 -37.98 -29.27 21.15
N SER A 555 -37.96 -29.11 22.47
CA SER A 555 -37.38 -30.11 23.39
C SER A 555 -37.95 -29.96 24.80
N LEU A 556 -39.27 -30.13 24.89
CA LEU A 556 -40.01 -30.32 26.14
C LEU A 556 -39.92 -31.82 26.51
N LEU A 557 -38.73 -32.27 26.92
CA LEU A 557 -38.53 -33.63 27.44
C LEU A 557 -37.37 -33.80 28.44
N ILE A 558 -36.60 -32.75 28.74
CA ILE A 558 -35.45 -32.84 29.67
C ILE A 558 -35.74 -32.20 31.04
N VAL A 559 -36.66 -31.24 31.14
CA VAL A 559 -36.97 -30.57 32.42
C VAL A 559 -37.95 -31.37 33.30
N ALA A 560 -38.76 -32.27 32.72
CA ALA A 560 -39.69 -33.11 33.50
C ALA A 560 -38.99 -34.26 34.27
N VAL A 561 -37.81 -34.70 33.82
CA VAL A 561 -37.06 -35.80 34.47
C VAL A 561 -36.28 -35.32 35.70
N PHE A 562 -35.79 -34.08 35.71
CA PHE A 562 -35.05 -33.51 36.84
C PHE A 562 -35.96 -33.10 38.01
N ILE A 563 -37.19 -32.67 37.75
CA ILE A 563 -38.16 -32.30 38.80
C ILE A 563 -38.70 -33.56 39.52
N LEU A 564 -38.85 -34.68 38.82
CA LEU A 564 -39.23 -35.97 39.42
C LEU A 564 -38.09 -36.61 40.23
N ALA A 565 -36.83 -36.45 39.82
CA ALA A 565 -35.67 -36.93 40.58
C ALA A 565 -35.44 -36.13 41.88
N ALA A 566 -35.66 -34.81 41.88
CA ALA A 566 -35.55 -33.98 43.07
C ALA A 566 -36.66 -34.25 44.10
N LEU A 567 -37.88 -34.58 43.65
CA LEU A 567 -38.99 -34.95 44.53
C LEU A 567 -38.82 -36.37 45.14
N MET A 568 -38.20 -37.31 44.42
CA MET A 568 -37.90 -38.65 44.94
C MET A 568 -36.71 -38.70 45.91
N ILE A 569 -35.74 -37.78 45.79
CA ILE A 569 -34.61 -37.68 46.74
C ILE A 569 -35.03 -36.99 48.04
N ASN A 570 -35.99 -36.06 48.00
CA ASN A 570 -36.48 -35.38 49.20
C ASN A 570 -37.40 -36.27 50.06
N GLN A 571 -38.05 -37.27 49.46
CA GLN A 571 -38.85 -38.28 50.18
C GLN A 571 -37.98 -39.40 50.79
N TYR A 572 -36.75 -39.59 50.31
CA TYR A 572 -35.80 -40.59 50.83
C TYR A 572 -35.13 -40.17 52.16
N GLN A 573 -35.14 -38.88 52.52
CA GLN A 573 -34.56 -38.39 53.78
C GLN A 573 -35.52 -38.45 54.99
N ALA A 574 -36.77 -38.88 54.81
CA ALA A 574 -37.78 -38.78 55.88
C ALA A 574 -37.99 -40.02 56.75
N ASN A 575 -37.37 -41.19 56.51
CA ASN A 575 -37.56 -42.33 57.41
C ASN A 575 -36.35 -43.28 57.53
N ARG A 576 -35.54 -43.03 58.57
CA ARG A 576 -34.61 -44.01 59.16
C ARG A 576 -35.40 -45.11 59.87
N LYS A 577 -35.22 -46.37 59.47
CA LYS A 577 -35.01 -47.52 60.40
C LYS A 577 -34.84 -48.84 59.64
N GLN A 578 -33.77 -49.55 60.02
CA GLN A 578 -33.40 -50.96 59.72
C GLN A 578 -32.38 -51.21 58.59
N TRP A 579 -31.12 -51.29 59.06
CA TRP A 579 -29.95 -52.08 58.57
C TRP A 579 -30.26 -53.57 58.27
N PRO A 580 -29.34 -54.46 57.76
CA PRO A 580 -27.87 -54.36 57.58
C PRO A 580 -27.30 -54.99 56.27
N ARG A 581 -25.95 -55.05 56.19
CA ARG A 581 -25.05 -55.74 55.22
C ARG A 581 -24.78 -54.86 53.99
N TRP A 582 -23.56 -54.42 53.70
CA TRP A 582 -22.31 -55.18 53.63
C TRP A 582 -21.10 -54.30 53.97
N GLY A 583 -20.43 -54.61 55.08
CA GLY A 583 -19.08 -54.14 55.40
C GLY A 583 -17.98 -54.82 54.57
N ALA A 584 -18.26 -55.12 53.30
CA ALA A 584 -17.32 -55.77 52.39
C ALA A 584 -16.80 -54.86 51.27
N VAL A 585 -17.40 -53.67 51.07
CA VAL A 585 -16.99 -52.76 49.99
C VAL A 585 -15.90 -51.77 50.44
N LEU A 586 -15.81 -51.49 51.74
CA LEU A 586 -14.80 -50.59 52.31
C LEU A 586 -13.42 -51.23 52.56
N GLY A 587 -13.29 -52.56 52.38
CA GLY A 587 -12.01 -53.26 52.44
C GLY A 587 -11.32 -53.43 51.07
N LEU A 588 -12.07 -53.31 49.97
CA LEU A 588 -11.55 -53.52 48.61
C LEU A 588 -10.93 -52.25 48.00
N THR A 589 -11.36 -51.07 48.46
CA THR A 589 -10.93 -49.77 47.92
C THR A 589 -9.53 -49.36 48.39
N MET A 590 -9.06 -49.87 49.54
CA MET A 590 -7.71 -49.55 50.05
C MET A 590 -6.60 -50.49 49.56
N SER A 591 -6.94 -51.64 48.94
CA SER A 591 -5.96 -52.56 48.35
C SER A 591 -5.75 -52.31 46.85
N LEU A 592 -6.72 -51.72 46.15
CA LEU A 592 -6.61 -51.35 44.73
C LEU A 592 -5.77 -50.07 44.49
N LEU A 593 -5.66 -49.20 45.50
CA LEU A 593 -4.85 -47.98 45.43
C LEU A 593 -3.32 -48.22 45.60
N LEU A 594 -2.92 -49.38 46.13
CA LEU A 594 -1.51 -49.79 46.24
C LEU A 594 -1.06 -50.76 45.14
N PHE A 595 -1.99 -51.39 44.40
CA PHE A 595 -1.67 -52.18 43.21
C PHE A 595 -1.58 -51.32 41.93
N GLY A 596 -2.29 -50.18 41.88
CA GLY A 596 -2.25 -49.25 40.74
C GLY A 596 -0.90 -48.54 40.55
N ILE A 597 -0.08 -48.41 41.59
CA ILE A 597 1.23 -47.74 41.53
C ILE A 597 2.36 -48.70 41.10
N VAL A 598 2.15 -50.02 41.16
CA VAL A 598 3.12 -51.04 40.74
C VAL A 598 2.71 -51.76 39.44
N TRP A 599 1.44 -51.73 39.03
CA TRP A 599 0.98 -52.33 37.76
C TRP A 599 1.22 -51.44 36.53
N VAL A 600 1.22 -50.10 36.69
CA VAL A 600 1.54 -49.16 35.59
C VAL A 600 3.04 -49.18 35.23
N LYS A 601 3.90 -49.76 36.06
CA LYS A 601 5.34 -49.92 35.76
C LYS A 601 5.71 -51.26 35.12
N ALA A 602 4.75 -52.15 34.83
CA ALA A 602 5.04 -53.50 34.33
C ALA A 602 4.24 -53.93 33.08
N HIS A 603 3.34 -53.10 32.55
CA HIS A 603 2.64 -53.37 31.28
C HIS A 603 2.46 -52.08 30.47
N SER A 604 3.56 -51.42 30.13
CA SER A 604 3.55 -50.53 28.96
C SER A 604 3.32 -51.44 27.75
N PRO A 605 2.22 -51.31 26.98
CA PRO A 605 2.23 -51.89 25.64
C PRO A 605 3.43 -51.25 24.95
N THR A 606 4.27 -52.06 24.31
CA THR A 606 5.20 -51.54 23.32
C THR A 606 4.32 -50.80 22.30
N THR A 607 4.22 -49.48 22.43
CA THR A 607 3.47 -48.64 21.50
C THR A 607 4.08 -48.91 20.15
N ASP A 608 3.29 -49.44 19.22
CA ASP A 608 3.69 -49.59 17.83
C ASP A 608 4.29 -48.24 17.40
N PRO A 609 5.57 -48.17 16.98
CA PRO A 609 6.20 -46.92 16.58
C PRO A 609 5.38 -46.14 15.54
N HIS A 610 4.60 -46.86 14.71
CA HIS A 610 3.66 -46.25 13.77
C HIS A 610 2.44 -45.60 14.44
N GLU A 611 1.94 -46.15 15.55
CA GLU A 611 0.82 -45.59 16.31
C GLU A 611 1.24 -44.31 17.06
N ALA A 612 2.46 -44.30 17.60
CA ALA A 612 3.04 -43.10 18.20
C ALA A 612 3.20 -41.96 17.18
N LEU A 613 3.74 -42.26 15.99
CA LEU A 613 3.85 -41.29 14.90
C LEU A 613 2.48 -40.82 14.42
N ALA A 614 1.48 -41.70 14.27
CA ALA A 614 0.15 -41.34 13.80
C ALA A 614 -0.53 -40.25 14.67
N GLN A 615 -0.29 -40.25 15.98
CA GLN A 615 -0.80 -39.19 16.86
C GLN A 615 -0.14 -37.84 16.61
N LEU A 616 1.16 -37.83 16.30
CA LEU A 616 1.90 -36.61 15.97
C LEU A 616 1.47 -36.06 14.61
N LEU A 617 1.32 -36.92 13.59
CA LEU A 617 0.83 -36.53 12.26
C LEU A 617 -0.54 -35.88 12.32
N LYS A 618 -1.45 -36.44 13.13
CA LYS A 618 -2.78 -35.85 13.32
C LYS A 618 -2.71 -34.44 13.93
N ARG A 619 -1.76 -34.18 14.84
CA ARG A 619 -1.59 -32.85 15.45
C ARG A 619 -1.02 -31.84 14.46
N ALA A 620 -0.08 -32.27 13.63
CA ALA A 620 0.55 -31.43 12.62
C ALA A 620 -0.25 -31.34 11.30
N ASN A 621 -1.45 -31.92 11.25
CA ASN A 621 -2.27 -32.06 10.04
C ASN A 621 -1.51 -32.67 8.83
N ALA A 622 -0.50 -33.51 9.10
CA ALA A 622 0.32 -34.14 8.08
C ALA A 622 -0.47 -35.25 7.38
N THR A 623 -1.02 -34.93 6.23
CA THR A 623 -1.93 -35.78 5.45
C THR A 623 -1.41 -35.97 4.03
N VAL A 624 -2.02 -36.90 3.28
CA VAL A 624 -1.72 -37.06 1.85
C VAL A 624 -2.10 -35.76 1.14
N PRO A 625 -1.17 -35.12 0.40
CA PRO A 625 -1.48 -33.88 -0.28
C PRO A 625 -2.48 -34.09 -1.41
N GLU A 626 -3.35 -33.10 -1.59
CA GLU A 626 -4.27 -33.02 -2.71
C GLU A 626 -3.55 -32.40 -3.91
N ARG A 627 -3.72 -33.00 -5.10
CA ARG A 627 -3.20 -32.47 -6.35
C ARG A 627 -4.31 -31.73 -7.09
N LEU A 628 -4.01 -30.54 -7.56
CA LEU A 628 -4.89 -29.73 -8.40
C LEU A 628 -5.22 -30.44 -9.72
N PRO A 629 -6.36 -30.10 -10.37
CA PRO A 629 -6.74 -30.70 -11.64
C PRO A 629 -5.65 -30.54 -12.72
N PRO A 630 -5.41 -31.58 -13.54
CA PRO A 630 -4.38 -31.50 -14.56
C PRO A 630 -4.75 -30.56 -15.70
N ALA A 631 -3.75 -29.86 -16.23
CA ALA A 631 -3.88 -29.02 -17.41
C ALA A 631 -4.02 -29.84 -18.71
N SER A 632 -4.51 -29.22 -19.79
CA SER A 632 -4.57 -29.86 -21.11
C SER A 632 -3.18 -30.16 -21.66
N THR A 633 -3.07 -31.24 -22.45
CA THR A 633 -1.81 -31.65 -23.09
C THR A 633 -1.23 -30.56 -23.98
N GLU A 634 -2.08 -29.78 -24.64
CA GLU A 634 -1.73 -28.68 -25.52
C GLU A 634 -1.17 -27.49 -24.74
N LYS A 635 -1.79 -27.14 -23.60
CA LYS A 635 -1.30 -26.08 -22.70
C LYS A 635 0.06 -26.46 -22.09
N VAL A 636 0.24 -27.71 -21.68
CA VAL A 636 1.53 -28.25 -21.20
C VAL A 636 2.60 -28.23 -22.30
N ALA A 637 2.24 -28.55 -23.55
CA ALA A 637 3.18 -28.51 -24.67
C ALA A 637 3.66 -27.08 -24.99
N LEU A 638 2.75 -26.10 -24.96
CA LEU A 638 3.11 -24.68 -25.07
C LEU A 638 4.01 -24.24 -23.92
N GLY A 639 3.66 -24.58 -22.69
CA GLY A 639 4.44 -24.28 -21.50
C GLY A 639 5.86 -24.85 -21.54
N ARG A 640 5.99 -26.11 -21.96
CA ARG A 640 7.29 -26.75 -22.17
C ARG A 640 8.12 -25.99 -23.19
N ALA A 641 7.52 -25.57 -24.30
CA ALA A 641 8.25 -24.83 -25.32
C ALA A 641 8.79 -23.50 -24.76
N LEU A 642 7.94 -22.72 -24.08
CA LEU A 642 8.30 -21.43 -23.50
C LEU A 642 9.34 -21.53 -22.38
N PHE A 643 9.18 -22.50 -21.47
CA PHE A 643 10.07 -22.69 -20.30
C PHE A 643 11.54 -22.93 -20.68
N TRP A 644 11.76 -23.58 -21.84
CA TRP A 644 13.09 -23.94 -22.33
C TRP A 644 13.69 -22.91 -23.31
N ASP A 645 12.91 -21.93 -23.75
CA ASP A 645 13.28 -21.04 -24.85
C ASP A 645 13.81 -19.69 -24.33
N PRO A 646 15.08 -19.35 -24.61
CA PRO A 646 15.62 -18.07 -24.16
C PRO A 646 15.03 -16.87 -24.93
N LEU A 647 14.14 -17.09 -25.90
CA LEU A 647 13.35 -16.03 -26.54
C LEU A 647 12.64 -15.12 -25.52
N LEU A 648 12.35 -15.63 -24.32
CA LEU A 648 11.71 -14.87 -23.24
C LEU A 648 12.65 -13.87 -22.52
N SER A 649 13.97 -14.00 -22.65
CA SER A 649 14.91 -13.05 -22.03
C SER A 649 15.25 -11.90 -22.96
N GLY A 650 15.51 -10.72 -22.41
CA GLY A 650 15.86 -9.54 -23.18
C GLY A 650 17.14 -9.73 -24.01
N ASN A 651 18.15 -10.40 -23.45
CA ASN A 651 19.40 -10.71 -24.14
C ASN A 651 19.32 -11.99 -24.99
N ARG A 652 18.21 -12.73 -24.94
CA ARG A 652 17.99 -14.01 -25.66
C ARG A 652 19.01 -15.11 -25.33
N ASP A 653 19.56 -15.08 -24.12
CA ASP A 653 20.62 -15.95 -23.61
C ASP A 653 20.26 -16.75 -22.34
N THR A 654 19.08 -16.52 -21.78
CA THR A 654 18.61 -17.08 -20.51
C THR A 654 17.16 -17.51 -20.67
N ALA A 655 16.78 -18.66 -20.12
CA ALA A 655 15.42 -19.19 -20.10
C ALA A 655 15.02 -19.52 -18.66
N CYS A 656 13.75 -19.84 -18.40
CA CYS A 656 13.31 -20.28 -17.07
C CYS A 656 14.15 -21.47 -16.58
N VAL A 657 14.43 -22.41 -17.48
CA VAL A 657 15.24 -23.61 -17.19
C VAL A 657 16.71 -23.34 -16.88
N THR A 658 17.23 -22.14 -17.19
CA THR A 658 18.61 -21.77 -16.87
C THR A 658 18.85 -21.76 -15.36
N CYS A 659 17.86 -21.29 -14.59
CA CYS A 659 17.90 -21.26 -13.12
C CYS A 659 17.10 -22.40 -12.47
N HIS A 660 16.33 -23.16 -13.26
CA HIS A 660 15.47 -24.25 -12.79
C HIS A 660 15.73 -25.55 -13.57
N HIS A 661 16.99 -25.95 -13.65
CA HIS A 661 17.41 -27.01 -14.56
C HIS A 661 17.09 -28.42 -13.99
N PRO A 662 16.51 -29.34 -14.77
CA PRO A 662 16.13 -30.67 -14.27
C PRO A 662 17.30 -31.54 -13.80
N LEU A 663 18.53 -31.28 -14.28
CA LEU A 663 19.73 -31.99 -13.81
C LEU A 663 20.26 -31.44 -12.47
N GLU A 664 19.81 -30.24 -12.09
CA GLU A 664 20.16 -29.55 -10.83
C GLU A 664 18.95 -29.56 -9.87
N ALA A 665 18.19 -30.67 -9.88
CA ALA A 665 16.98 -30.84 -9.07
C ALA A 665 15.98 -29.67 -9.18
N THR A 666 15.87 -29.08 -10.39
CA THR A 666 14.99 -27.94 -10.70
C THR A 666 15.34 -26.62 -10.00
N GLY A 667 16.52 -26.53 -9.38
CA GLY A 667 17.21 -25.27 -9.07
C GLY A 667 18.39 -25.08 -10.02
N ASP A 668 19.45 -24.42 -9.56
CA ASP A 668 20.70 -24.21 -10.30
C ASP A 668 21.97 -24.61 -9.53
N SER A 669 21.82 -25.16 -8.31
CA SER A 669 22.94 -25.57 -7.45
C SER A 669 23.95 -24.46 -7.13
N LEU A 670 23.59 -23.20 -7.39
CA LEU A 670 24.33 -22.01 -6.96
C LEU A 670 23.70 -21.47 -5.67
N SER A 671 24.47 -20.78 -4.84
CA SER A 671 23.88 -20.07 -3.70
C SER A 671 22.98 -18.93 -4.20
N LEU A 672 23.49 -18.13 -5.13
CA LEU A 672 22.75 -17.07 -5.83
C LEU A 672 22.84 -17.29 -7.36
N PRO A 673 21.70 -17.28 -8.08
CA PRO A 673 21.67 -17.46 -9.53
C PRO A 673 22.35 -16.33 -10.31
N ILE A 674 22.77 -16.64 -11.53
CA ILE A 674 23.29 -15.68 -12.50
C ILE A 674 22.29 -15.52 -13.64
N GLY A 675 21.71 -14.34 -13.81
CA GLY A 675 20.75 -14.03 -14.87
C GLY A 675 21.39 -13.85 -16.25
N THR A 676 20.92 -12.87 -17.03
CA THR A 676 21.44 -12.58 -18.37
C THR A 676 22.96 -12.31 -18.38
N GLY A 677 23.64 -12.67 -19.47
CA GLY A 677 25.08 -12.53 -19.64
C GLY A 677 25.92 -13.69 -19.10
N GLY A 678 25.34 -14.59 -18.29
CA GLY A 678 26.00 -15.81 -17.82
C GLY A 678 26.18 -16.87 -18.91
N GLN A 679 27.20 -17.71 -18.77
CA GLN A 679 27.49 -18.84 -19.67
C GLN A 679 27.58 -20.13 -18.88
N GLY A 680 26.99 -21.20 -19.42
CA GLY A 680 26.95 -22.50 -18.73
C GLY A 680 25.70 -22.68 -17.88
N LEU A 681 25.62 -23.83 -17.21
CA LEU A 681 24.49 -24.25 -16.39
C LEU A 681 24.97 -24.81 -15.06
N GLY A 682 24.11 -24.73 -14.06
CA GLY A 682 24.41 -25.26 -12.73
C GLY A 682 25.66 -24.60 -12.12
N THR A 683 26.45 -25.41 -11.43
CA THR A 683 27.75 -25.00 -10.86
C THR A 683 28.80 -24.56 -11.89
N GLU A 684 28.61 -24.86 -13.19
CA GLU A 684 29.49 -24.38 -14.27
C GLU A 684 29.06 -23.02 -14.83
N ARG A 685 27.92 -22.47 -14.37
CA ARG A 685 27.43 -21.17 -14.84
C ARG A 685 28.28 -20.06 -14.24
N VAL A 686 28.92 -19.27 -15.12
CA VAL A 686 29.83 -18.19 -14.74
C VAL A 686 29.58 -16.93 -15.57
N LEU A 687 29.98 -15.78 -15.02
CA LEU A 687 30.03 -14.53 -15.77
C LEU A 687 31.33 -14.43 -16.60
N PRO A 688 31.28 -13.90 -17.83
CA PRO A 688 32.48 -13.64 -18.62
C PRO A 688 33.43 -12.68 -17.90
N ALA A 689 34.74 -12.89 -18.07
CA ALA A 689 35.75 -12.01 -17.47
C ALA A 689 35.54 -10.53 -17.88
N GLY A 690 35.41 -9.65 -16.88
CA GLY A 690 35.17 -8.21 -17.08
C GLY A 690 33.70 -7.83 -17.33
N ALA A 691 32.76 -8.77 -17.29
CA ALA A 691 31.34 -8.46 -17.21
C ALA A 691 30.99 -7.92 -15.81
N ARG A 692 30.00 -7.02 -15.73
CA ARG A 692 29.46 -6.56 -14.45
C ARG A 692 28.74 -7.73 -13.77
N GLN A 693 29.06 -8.00 -12.51
CA GLN A 693 28.33 -8.99 -11.74
C GLN A 693 26.97 -8.42 -11.34
N VAL A 694 25.93 -9.18 -11.68
CA VAL A 694 24.55 -8.92 -11.27
C VAL A 694 24.02 -10.31 -10.91
N LEU A 695 23.98 -10.59 -9.62
CA LEU A 695 23.41 -11.83 -9.09
C LEU A 695 21.93 -11.62 -8.84
N VAL A 696 21.17 -12.69 -9.02
CA VAL A 696 19.80 -12.72 -8.52
C VAL A 696 19.90 -12.74 -6.98
N PRO A 697 19.22 -11.83 -6.27
CA PRO A 697 19.49 -11.56 -4.86
C PRO A 697 19.10 -12.70 -3.90
N ARG A 698 18.47 -13.77 -4.41
CA ARG A 698 18.04 -14.93 -3.64
C ARG A 698 18.29 -16.22 -4.40
N ASN A 699 18.49 -17.30 -3.65
CA ASN A 699 18.59 -18.66 -4.15
C ASN A 699 17.36 -19.06 -4.98
N ALA A 700 17.57 -19.75 -6.09
CA ALA A 700 16.48 -20.24 -6.94
C ALA A 700 15.72 -21.36 -6.23
N THR A 701 14.44 -21.12 -5.93
CA THR A 701 13.59 -22.16 -5.33
C THR A 701 13.36 -23.31 -6.32
N PRO A 702 13.54 -24.57 -5.92
CA PRO A 702 13.12 -25.72 -6.72
C PRO A 702 11.63 -25.66 -7.05
N ILE A 703 11.26 -26.06 -8.26
CA ILE A 703 9.88 -26.00 -8.77
C ILE A 703 9.15 -27.34 -8.65
N PHE A 704 9.52 -28.16 -7.66
CA PHE A 704 8.85 -29.42 -7.38
C PHE A 704 7.47 -29.20 -6.75
N ASN A 705 6.52 -30.05 -7.12
CA ASN A 705 5.21 -30.19 -6.46
C ASN A 705 4.35 -28.92 -6.41
N LEU A 706 4.53 -28.01 -7.38
CA LEU A 706 3.70 -26.80 -7.47
C LEU A 706 2.22 -27.09 -7.80
N ALA A 707 1.87 -28.31 -8.22
CA ALA A 707 0.49 -28.72 -8.46
C ALA A 707 -0.29 -29.13 -7.20
N LEU A 708 0.27 -28.97 -6.01
CA LEU A 708 -0.41 -29.35 -4.77
C LEU A 708 -1.29 -28.20 -4.26
N ALA A 709 -2.45 -28.55 -3.70
CA ALA A 709 -3.33 -27.57 -3.06
C ALA A 709 -2.62 -26.89 -1.87
N GLY A 710 -2.82 -25.58 -1.72
CA GLY A 710 -2.10 -24.74 -0.75
C GLY A 710 -0.81 -24.10 -1.29
N MET A 711 -0.46 -24.33 -2.56
CA MET A 711 0.60 -23.58 -3.25
C MET A 711 0.06 -22.25 -3.78
N ASP A 712 -0.39 -21.38 -2.89
CA ASP A 712 -0.98 -20.05 -3.17
C ASP A 712 -0.01 -18.88 -2.93
N THR A 713 1.10 -19.14 -2.25
CA THR A 713 2.11 -18.15 -1.89
C THR A 713 3.44 -18.48 -2.58
N MET A 714 3.97 -17.55 -3.37
CA MET A 714 5.16 -17.73 -4.20
C MET A 714 6.28 -16.75 -3.83
N PHE A 715 7.50 -17.05 -4.31
CA PHE A 715 8.75 -16.40 -3.90
C PHE A 715 9.10 -16.59 -2.42
N TRP A 716 10.29 -16.14 -2.02
CA TRP A 716 10.76 -16.22 -0.63
C TRP A 716 10.13 -15.18 0.29
N ASP A 717 9.75 -14.01 -0.24
CA ASP A 717 9.10 -12.90 0.50
C ASP A 717 7.58 -12.96 0.44
N GLY A 718 7.03 -13.90 -0.33
CA GLY A 718 5.59 -14.02 -0.47
C GLY A 718 4.97 -12.89 -1.26
N ARG A 719 5.74 -12.17 -2.08
CA ARG A 719 5.20 -11.06 -2.86
C ARG A 719 4.14 -11.46 -3.86
N VAL A 720 3.90 -12.76 -4.07
CA VAL A 720 2.75 -13.26 -4.82
C VAL A 720 1.92 -14.15 -3.88
N GLN A 721 0.67 -13.75 -3.63
CA GLN A 721 -0.25 -14.42 -2.71
C GLN A 721 -1.67 -14.46 -3.28
N GLY A 722 -2.36 -15.60 -3.17
CA GLY A 722 -3.79 -15.66 -3.46
C GLY A 722 -4.62 -14.98 -2.38
N THR A 723 -5.47 -14.02 -2.76
CA THR A 723 -6.42 -13.34 -1.86
C THR A 723 -7.85 -13.89 -2.00
N SER A 724 -8.18 -14.42 -3.17
CA SER A 724 -9.41 -15.17 -3.45
C SER A 724 -9.16 -16.28 -4.48
N GLU A 725 -10.19 -16.97 -4.97
CA GLU A 725 -10.02 -18.02 -6.00
C GLU A 725 -9.44 -17.47 -7.31
N THR A 726 -9.58 -16.18 -7.59
CA THR A 726 -9.19 -15.55 -8.86
C THR A 726 -8.33 -14.30 -8.72
N GLU A 727 -8.06 -13.84 -7.49
CA GLU A 727 -7.32 -12.61 -7.23
C GLU A 727 -6.02 -12.91 -6.47
N TYR A 728 -5.00 -12.11 -6.78
CA TYR A 728 -3.66 -12.28 -6.25
C TYR A 728 -3.07 -10.92 -5.88
N ASP A 729 -2.48 -10.84 -4.70
CA ASP A 729 -1.53 -9.79 -4.35
C ASP A 729 -0.21 -10.04 -5.11
N SER A 730 0.35 -8.99 -5.69
CA SER A 730 1.57 -9.06 -6.51
C SER A 730 2.26 -7.70 -6.66
N PRO A 731 3.57 -7.64 -6.99
CA PRO A 731 4.25 -6.37 -7.24
C PRO A 731 3.71 -5.58 -8.44
N ALA A 732 2.94 -6.22 -9.31
CA ALA A 732 2.29 -5.55 -10.42
C ALA A 732 0.96 -4.91 -10.02
N ASN A 733 0.38 -5.28 -8.87
CA ASN A 733 -0.91 -4.79 -8.41
C ASN A 733 -1.95 -4.77 -9.55
N ASP A 734 -2.57 -3.62 -9.84
CA ASP A 734 -3.57 -3.44 -10.92
C ASP A 734 -3.03 -3.65 -12.35
N ASP A 735 -1.71 -3.68 -12.54
CA ASP A 735 -1.11 -4.05 -13.82
C ASP A 735 -1.16 -5.55 -14.08
N LEU A 736 -1.39 -6.38 -13.07
CA LEU A 736 -1.49 -7.83 -13.24
C LEU A 736 -2.72 -8.18 -14.12
N PRO A 737 -2.54 -8.86 -15.26
CA PRO A 737 -3.65 -9.23 -16.13
C PRO A 737 -4.58 -10.27 -15.49
N PHE A 738 -5.88 -10.13 -15.77
CA PHE A 738 -6.89 -11.13 -15.40
C PHE A 738 -6.68 -12.46 -16.13
N GLY A 739 -7.31 -13.52 -15.62
CA GLY A 739 -7.33 -14.83 -16.28
C GLY A 739 -6.12 -15.70 -15.98
N LEU A 740 -5.34 -15.38 -14.95
CA LEU A 740 -4.29 -16.26 -14.40
C LEU A 740 -4.93 -17.41 -13.61
N ASP A 741 -4.50 -18.65 -13.90
CA ASP A 741 -5.13 -19.88 -13.42
C ASP A 741 -4.81 -20.19 -11.93
N ASN A 742 -3.68 -19.70 -11.42
CA ASN A 742 -3.17 -19.94 -10.05
C ASN A 742 -1.95 -19.06 -9.74
N ALA A 743 -1.50 -19.06 -8.48
CA ALA A 743 -0.31 -18.31 -8.03
C ALA A 743 0.99 -18.69 -8.77
N VAL A 744 1.11 -19.92 -9.29
CA VAL A 744 2.27 -20.34 -10.10
C VAL A 744 2.27 -19.62 -11.45
N ALA A 745 1.11 -19.38 -12.04
CA ALA A 745 0.98 -18.57 -13.25
C ALA A 745 1.34 -17.10 -12.96
N VAL A 746 0.89 -16.55 -11.84
CA VAL A 746 1.26 -15.19 -11.39
C VAL A 746 2.77 -15.08 -11.21
N GLN A 747 3.40 -16.06 -10.54
CA GLN A 747 4.86 -16.12 -10.37
C GLN A 747 5.60 -16.08 -11.72
N ALA A 748 5.11 -16.80 -12.74
CA ALA A 748 5.73 -16.85 -14.06
C ALA A 748 5.71 -15.50 -14.83
N MET A 749 4.94 -14.51 -14.35
CA MET A 749 4.90 -13.16 -14.94
C MET A 749 6.16 -12.34 -14.65
N PHE A 750 6.88 -12.58 -13.54
CA PHE A 750 7.89 -11.65 -13.00
C PHE A 750 9.35 -11.90 -13.42
N PRO A 751 9.85 -13.14 -13.58
CA PRO A 751 11.26 -13.34 -13.97
C PRO A 751 11.65 -12.66 -15.28
N VAL A 752 10.70 -12.56 -16.22
CA VAL A 752 10.87 -11.92 -17.55
C VAL A 752 10.99 -10.39 -17.51
N THR A 753 10.58 -9.76 -16.41
CA THR A 753 10.62 -8.31 -16.24
C THR A 753 11.75 -7.88 -15.30
N SER A 754 12.29 -8.81 -14.50
CA SER A 754 13.42 -8.61 -13.61
C SER A 754 14.72 -8.36 -14.38
N ARG A 755 15.39 -7.25 -14.05
CA ARG A 755 16.68 -6.87 -14.68
C ARG A 755 17.79 -7.86 -14.39
N ASP A 756 17.77 -8.43 -13.19
CA ASP A 756 18.82 -9.29 -12.66
C ASP A 756 18.63 -10.75 -13.09
N GLU A 757 17.43 -11.09 -13.57
CA GLU A 757 17.07 -12.42 -14.06
C GLU A 757 17.08 -12.47 -15.59
N MET A 758 15.93 -12.24 -16.24
CA MET A 758 15.78 -12.49 -17.69
C MET A 758 15.68 -11.21 -18.52
N ARG A 759 15.33 -10.05 -17.95
CA ARG A 759 15.16 -8.84 -18.76
C ARG A 759 16.48 -8.23 -19.22
N GLY A 760 17.49 -8.22 -18.36
CA GLY A 760 18.78 -7.59 -18.61
C GLY A 760 18.83 -6.09 -18.35
N GLN A 761 20.04 -5.54 -18.39
CA GLN A 761 20.34 -4.16 -17.96
C GLN A 761 20.21 -3.15 -19.12
N ARG A 762 19.92 -1.88 -18.82
CA ARG A 762 19.83 -0.82 -19.84
C ARG A 762 21.11 -0.74 -20.67
N GLY A 763 20.95 -0.71 -22.00
CA GLY A 763 22.06 -0.68 -22.94
C GLY A 763 22.69 -2.05 -23.25
N ASN A 764 22.21 -3.14 -22.63
CA ASN A 764 22.58 -4.49 -23.04
C ASN A 764 22.18 -4.78 -24.49
N LYS A 765 22.89 -5.74 -25.07
CA LYS A 765 22.64 -6.29 -26.39
C LYS A 765 22.28 -7.75 -26.27
N ASP A 766 21.48 -8.22 -27.21
CA ASP A 766 21.17 -9.64 -27.31
C ASP A 766 22.31 -10.44 -27.96
N ILE A 767 22.15 -11.76 -28.03
CA ILE A 767 23.11 -12.68 -28.65
C ILE A 767 23.39 -12.40 -30.14
N PHE A 768 22.56 -11.61 -30.81
CA PHE A 768 22.76 -11.22 -32.21
C PHE A 768 23.52 -9.88 -32.33
N GLY A 769 23.81 -9.23 -31.21
CA GLY A 769 24.45 -7.91 -31.15
C GLY A 769 23.48 -6.74 -31.33
N GLU A 770 22.18 -7.04 -31.38
CA GLU A 770 21.10 -6.06 -31.47
C GLU A 770 20.78 -5.50 -30.08
N ARG A 771 20.16 -4.31 -30.04
CA ARG A 771 19.77 -3.70 -28.76
C ARG A 771 18.70 -4.56 -28.08
N ASN A 772 18.88 -4.85 -26.80
CA ASN A 772 17.83 -5.44 -25.97
C ASN A 772 16.68 -4.44 -25.80
N GLU A 773 15.57 -4.69 -26.48
CA GLU A 773 14.40 -3.83 -26.49
C GLU A 773 13.70 -3.78 -25.14
N LEU A 774 13.65 -4.90 -24.41
CA LEU A 774 12.95 -5.01 -23.13
C LEU A 774 13.69 -4.23 -22.02
N ALA A 775 15.02 -4.26 -22.04
CA ALA A 775 15.84 -3.50 -21.09
C ALA A 775 15.65 -1.98 -21.20
N SER A 776 15.08 -1.50 -22.30
CA SER A 776 14.87 -0.07 -22.59
C SER A 776 13.57 0.50 -22.00
N ILE A 777 12.61 -0.38 -21.71
CA ILE A 777 11.33 -0.05 -21.07
C ILE A 777 11.60 0.41 -19.62
N SER A 778 10.67 1.13 -18.97
CA SER A 778 10.80 1.46 -17.53
C SER A 778 10.56 0.22 -16.64
N ASP A 779 10.93 0.28 -15.37
CA ASP A 779 10.82 -0.86 -14.44
C ASP A 779 9.40 -1.11 -13.94
N HIS A 780 8.56 -0.09 -13.94
CA HIS A 780 7.17 -0.17 -13.52
C HIS A 780 6.20 -0.38 -14.70
N GLN A 781 6.69 -0.43 -15.94
CA GLN A 781 5.86 -0.61 -17.13
C GLN A 781 5.65 -2.10 -17.46
N TRP A 782 5.18 -2.89 -16.48
CA TRP A 782 4.97 -4.33 -16.61
C TRP A 782 4.11 -4.71 -17.82
N PRO A 783 2.96 -4.05 -18.09
CA PRO A 783 2.13 -4.37 -19.25
C PRO A 783 2.88 -4.20 -20.58
N ILE A 784 3.73 -3.18 -20.69
CA ILE A 784 4.50 -2.92 -21.92
C ILE A 784 5.57 -3.99 -22.11
N ILE A 785 6.21 -4.46 -21.04
CA ILE A 785 7.20 -5.55 -21.11
C ILE A 785 6.53 -6.83 -21.59
N TRP A 786 5.40 -7.21 -20.98
CA TRP A 786 4.63 -8.40 -21.34
C TRP A 786 4.06 -8.34 -22.76
N GLN A 787 3.52 -7.19 -23.18
CA GLN A 787 3.05 -6.98 -24.54
C GLN A 787 4.20 -7.09 -25.56
N SER A 788 5.36 -6.50 -25.26
CA SER A 788 6.55 -6.58 -26.11
C SER A 788 7.04 -8.02 -26.27
N LEU A 789 6.98 -8.81 -25.19
CA LEU A 789 7.25 -10.25 -25.21
C LEU A 789 6.24 -10.99 -26.08
N MET A 790 4.95 -10.72 -25.97
CA MET A 790 3.94 -11.39 -26.79
C MET A 790 4.10 -11.08 -28.28
N VAL A 791 4.41 -9.83 -28.65
CA VAL A 791 4.74 -9.48 -30.04
C VAL A 791 5.91 -10.32 -30.55
N ARG A 792 6.97 -10.47 -29.73
CA ARG A 792 8.15 -11.27 -30.06
C ARG A 792 7.83 -12.76 -30.19
N ILE A 793 7.06 -13.32 -29.26
CA ILE A 793 6.69 -14.73 -29.23
C ILE A 793 5.80 -15.07 -30.45
N LEU A 794 4.77 -14.27 -30.72
CA LEU A 794 3.82 -14.48 -31.82
C LEU A 794 4.42 -14.21 -33.22
N ALA A 795 5.60 -13.58 -33.29
CA ALA A 795 6.37 -13.49 -34.53
C ALA A 795 6.91 -14.87 -34.98
N VAL A 796 7.06 -15.83 -34.07
CA VAL A 796 7.51 -17.19 -34.38
C VAL A 796 6.32 -18.05 -34.82
N PRO A 797 6.29 -18.57 -36.07
CA PRO A 797 5.14 -19.32 -36.58
C PRO A 797 4.76 -20.55 -35.77
N ALA A 798 5.75 -21.24 -35.18
CA ALA A 798 5.51 -22.41 -34.33
C ALA A 798 4.81 -22.04 -33.02
N TYR A 799 5.09 -20.87 -32.42
CA TYR A 799 4.36 -20.42 -31.23
C TYR A 799 2.90 -20.11 -31.55
N ARG A 800 2.59 -19.48 -32.68
CA ARG A 800 1.18 -19.27 -33.08
C ARG A 800 0.37 -20.57 -33.16
N GLN A 801 0.99 -21.66 -33.62
CA GLN A 801 0.34 -22.97 -33.66
C GLN A 801 0.14 -23.55 -32.26
N LEU A 802 1.13 -23.41 -31.38
CA LEU A 802 1.05 -23.87 -30.00
C LEU A 802 0.00 -23.08 -29.19
N PHE A 803 -0.06 -21.76 -29.34
CA PHE A 803 -1.10 -20.92 -28.73
C PHE A 803 -2.49 -21.28 -29.27
N ALA A 804 -2.68 -21.42 -30.58
CA ALA A 804 -3.96 -21.82 -31.14
C ALA A 804 -4.42 -23.22 -30.69
N ALA A 805 -3.50 -24.13 -30.37
CA ALA A 805 -3.82 -25.44 -29.81
C ALA A 805 -4.18 -25.37 -28.32
N ALA A 806 -3.47 -24.55 -27.55
CA ALA A 806 -3.68 -24.39 -26.10
C ALA A 806 -4.92 -23.54 -25.77
N TYR A 807 -5.24 -22.56 -26.61
CA TYR A 807 -6.30 -21.58 -26.45
C TYR A 807 -7.13 -21.45 -27.74
N PRO A 808 -7.88 -22.49 -28.14
CA PRO A 808 -8.57 -22.53 -29.43
C PRO A 808 -9.68 -21.47 -29.57
N ASP A 809 -10.19 -20.97 -28.44
CA ASP A 809 -11.28 -20.00 -28.37
C ASP A 809 -10.80 -18.55 -28.21
N VAL A 810 -9.48 -18.32 -28.14
CA VAL A 810 -8.90 -16.98 -27.97
C VAL A 810 -8.29 -16.50 -29.31
N PRO A 811 -8.77 -15.38 -29.88
CA PRO A 811 -8.18 -14.76 -31.05
C PRO A 811 -6.70 -14.40 -30.86
N ALA A 812 -5.92 -14.46 -31.93
CA ALA A 812 -4.47 -14.26 -31.85
C ALA A 812 -4.05 -12.85 -31.38
N ASP A 813 -4.90 -11.85 -31.60
CA ASP A 813 -4.75 -10.46 -31.17
C ASP A 813 -5.24 -10.20 -29.74
N GLU A 814 -5.95 -11.16 -29.14
CA GLU A 814 -6.37 -11.15 -27.72
C GLU A 814 -5.42 -11.97 -26.82
N LEU A 815 -4.40 -12.62 -27.41
CA LEU A 815 -3.39 -13.35 -26.64
C LEU A 815 -2.44 -12.38 -25.91
N GLY A 816 -2.58 -12.29 -24.60
CA GLY A 816 -1.63 -11.63 -23.70
C GLY A 816 -0.64 -12.59 -23.03
N PHE A 817 0.23 -12.05 -22.19
CA PHE A 817 1.31 -12.82 -21.53
C PHE A 817 0.79 -13.72 -20.41
N GLU A 818 -0.38 -13.42 -19.84
CA GLU A 818 -1.12 -14.30 -18.92
C GLU A 818 -1.38 -15.69 -19.54
N HIS A 819 -1.62 -15.77 -20.85
CA HIS A 819 -1.76 -17.04 -21.56
C HIS A 819 -0.42 -17.80 -21.63
N ALA A 820 0.69 -17.08 -21.83
CA ALA A 820 2.02 -17.68 -21.79
C ALA A 820 2.37 -18.17 -20.37
N ALA A 821 2.07 -17.37 -19.36
CA ALA A 821 2.33 -17.66 -17.95
C ALA A 821 1.50 -18.86 -17.44
N ASN A 822 0.21 -18.92 -17.78
CA ASN A 822 -0.65 -20.08 -17.52
C ASN A 822 -0.10 -21.37 -18.15
N ALA A 823 0.41 -21.28 -19.39
CA ALA A 823 1.03 -22.42 -20.04
C ALA A 823 2.33 -22.86 -19.33
N ILE A 824 3.20 -21.91 -18.97
CA ILE A 824 4.43 -22.17 -18.22
C ILE A 824 4.11 -22.84 -16.87
N ALA A 825 3.13 -22.32 -16.12
CA ALA A 825 2.66 -22.92 -14.87
C ALA A 825 2.14 -24.34 -15.07
N ALA A 826 1.30 -24.57 -16.08
CA ALA A 826 0.80 -25.90 -16.42
C ALA A 826 1.94 -26.90 -16.68
N TYR A 827 2.98 -26.50 -17.41
CA TYR A 827 4.15 -27.37 -17.62
C TYR A 827 4.88 -27.70 -16.32
N GLN A 828 5.14 -26.69 -15.48
CA GLN A 828 5.83 -26.89 -14.20
C GLN A 828 5.04 -27.85 -13.29
N MET A 829 3.75 -27.57 -13.12
CA MET A 829 2.81 -28.33 -12.29
C MET A 829 2.69 -29.79 -12.76
N GLU A 830 2.55 -30.03 -14.07
CA GLU A 830 2.37 -31.39 -14.60
C GLU A 830 3.66 -32.21 -14.62
N THR A 831 4.79 -31.56 -14.89
CA THR A 831 6.06 -32.27 -15.12
C THR A 831 6.82 -32.55 -13.83
N PHE A 832 6.73 -31.65 -12.84
CA PHE A 832 7.59 -31.69 -11.66
C PHE A 832 6.84 -32.00 -10.36
N THR A 833 5.60 -32.52 -10.44
CA THR A 833 4.85 -32.98 -9.27
C THR A 833 4.99 -34.50 -9.08
N PHE A 834 5.61 -34.89 -7.97
CA PHE A 834 5.93 -36.27 -7.61
C PHE A 834 5.38 -36.62 -6.23
N LEU A 835 4.54 -37.66 -6.17
CA LEU A 835 3.88 -38.15 -4.93
C LEU A 835 4.18 -39.63 -4.68
N ASP A 836 5.40 -40.07 -5.01
CA ASP A 836 5.87 -41.46 -4.93
C ASP A 836 7.09 -41.63 -3.99
N SER A 837 7.43 -40.61 -3.19
CA SER A 837 8.48 -40.72 -2.18
C SER A 837 8.15 -41.84 -1.16
N PRO A 838 9.15 -42.41 -0.46
CA PRO A 838 8.90 -43.28 0.68
C PRO A 838 7.91 -42.67 1.68
N TRP A 839 8.01 -41.36 1.95
CA TRP A 839 7.07 -40.67 2.82
C TRP A 839 5.63 -40.62 2.27
N ASP A 840 5.46 -40.37 0.97
CA ASP A 840 4.14 -40.35 0.34
C ASP A 840 3.45 -41.71 0.41
N ARG A 841 4.19 -42.77 0.10
CA ARG A 841 3.68 -44.14 0.18
C ARG A 841 3.34 -44.52 1.62
N TYR A 842 4.10 -44.02 2.59
CA TYR A 842 3.79 -44.16 4.00
C TYR A 842 2.46 -43.50 4.38
N LEU A 843 2.25 -42.24 3.98
CA LEU A 843 0.99 -41.51 4.20
C LEU A 843 -0.22 -42.18 3.50
N GLN A 844 0.01 -42.81 2.35
CA GLN A 844 -0.99 -43.61 1.62
C GLN A 844 -1.27 -44.98 2.27
N GLY A 845 -0.57 -45.33 3.35
CA GLY A 845 -0.85 -46.50 4.19
C GLY A 845 0.14 -47.67 4.04
N ASP A 846 1.13 -47.59 3.14
CA ASP A 846 2.18 -48.60 3.06
C ASP A 846 3.24 -48.36 4.15
N LYS A 847 3.00 -48.93 5.33
CA LYS A 847 3.92 -48.80 6.47
C LYS A 847 5.30 -49.43 6.24
N SER A 848 5.45 -50.32 5.24
CA SER A 848 6.68 -51.10 5.04
C SER A 848 7.78 -50.36 4.29
N VAL A 849 7.44 -49.25 3.64
CA VAL A 849 8.36 -48.46 2.78
C VAL A 849 9.29 -47.54 3.57
N LEU A 850 8.95 -47.22 4.83
CA LEU A 850 9.72 -46.31 5.66
C LEU A 850 10.68 -47.12 6.55
N PRO A 851 12.01 -47.01 6.37
CA PRO A 851 12.98 -47.69 7.23
C PRO A 851 12.80 -47.31 8.70
N THR A 852 13.21 -48.18 9.63
CA THR A 852 13.08 -47.93 11.08
C THR A 852 13.73 -46.61 11.51
N ASP A 853 14.88 -46.28 10.95
CA ASP A 853 15.59 -45.03 11.26
C ASP A 853 14.85 -43.80 10.71
N ALA A 854 14.26 -43.89 9.51
CA ALA A 854 13.42 -42.83 8.94
C ALA A 854 12.11 -42.65 9.73
N LEU A 855 11.54 -43.73 10.27
CA LEU A 855 10.37 -43.69 11.15
C LEU A 855 10.70 -43.01 12.49
N ALA A 856 11.87 -43.32 13.07
CA ALA A 856 12.37 -42.65 14.25
C ALA A 856 12.65 -41.15 13.98
N GLY A 857 13.24 -40.84 12.82
CA GLY A 857 13.44 -39.48 12.34
C GLY A 857 12.14 -38.70 12.17
N ALA A 858 11.11 -39.29 11.55
CA ALA A 858 9.79 -38.67 11.45
C ALA A 858 9.18 -38.41 12.83
N THR A 859 9.36 -39.34 13.78
CA THR A 859 8.88 -39.16 15.16
C THR A 859 9.61 -38.03 15.88
N LEU A 860 10.91 -37.83 15.61
CA LEU A 860 11.66 -36.68 16.10
C LEU A 860 11.14 -35.38 15.46
N PHE A 861 11.00 -35.35 14.14
CA PHE A 861 10.57 -34.20 13.35
C PHE A 861 9.21 -33.64 13.81
N TYR A 862 8.21 -34.51 13.94
CA TYR A 862 6.87 -34.13 14.41
C TYR A 862 6.74 -34.08 15.94
N GLY A 863 7.82 -34.37 16.66
CA GLY A 863 7.85 -34.50 18.11
C GLY A 863 8.92 -33.62 18.75
N LYS A 864 9.97 -34.25 19.27
CA LYS A 864 11.02 -33.59 20.07
C LYS A 864 11.71 -32.44 19.32
N ALA A 865 11.95 -32.58 18.01
CA ALA A 865 12.67 -31.60 17.22
C ALA A 865 11.84 -30.34 16.92
N GLY A 866 10.50 -30.42 17.03
CA GLY A 866 9.62 -29.26 16.82
C GLY A 866 9.53 -28.76 15.38
N CYS A 867 10.15 -29.42 14.39
CA CYS A 867 10.20 -28.94 12.99
C CYS A 867 8.82 -28.73 12.38
N ALA A 868 7.83 -29.54 12.78
CA ALA A 868 6.46 -29.46 12.30
C ALA A 868 5.64 -28.30 12.91
N GLN A 869 6.26 -27.41 13.69
CA GLN A 869 5.65 -26.13 14.06
C GLN A 869 5.44 -25.26 12.82
N CYS A 870 6.42 -25.23 11.92
CA CYS A 870 6.33 -24.49 10.66
C CYS A 870 6.24 -25.44 9.45
N HIS A 871 7.01 -26.54 9.44
CA HIS A 871 6.96 -27.55 8.38
C HIS A 871 5.84 -28.57 8.58
N SER A 872 4.61 -28.09 8.58
CA SER A 872 3.39 -28.84 8.92
C SER A 872 2.55 -29.18 7.68
N GLY A 873 1.40 -29.83 7.90
CA GLY A 873 0.41 -30.00 6.84
C GLY A 873 0.82 -30.96 5.70
N PRO A 874 0.03 -30.98 4.61
CA PRO A 874 0.28 -31.82 3.44
C PRO A 874 1.52 -31.41 2.62
N LEU A 875 1.91 -30.13 2.70
CA LEU A 875 3.05 -29.57 1.97
C LEU A 875 4.38 -29.72 2.73
N LEU A 876 4.35 -30.08 4.01
CA LEU A 876 5.50 -29.92 4.93
C LEU A 876 5.94 -28.44 5.01
N SER A 877 4.96 -27.56 5.01
CA SER A 877 5.06 -26.11 5.14
C SER A 877 3.68 -25.58 5.53
N ASP A 878 3.65 -24.61 6.43
CA ASP A 878 2.50 -23.75 6.73
C ASP A 878 2.31 -22.62 5.71
N MET A 879 3.32 -22.37 4.87
CA MET A 879 3.40 -21.26 3.91
C MET A 879 3.47 -19.87 4.58
N ASP A 880 3.64 -19.82 5.91
CA ASP A 880 3.81 -18.60 6.68
C ASP A 880 5.27 -18.09 6.61
N PHE A 881 5.54 -16.93 7.24
CA PHE A 881 6.82 -16.23 7.18
C PHE A 881 7.52 -16.24 8.53
N HIS A 882 8.78 -16.67 8.54
CA HIS A 882 9.54 -16.81 9.78
C HIS A 882 10.95 -16.26 9.62
N ASN A 883 11.40 -15.48 10.60
CA ASN A 883 12.80 -15.12 10.73
C ASN A 883 13.48 -16.13 11.65
N ILE A 884 14.23 -17.07 11.06
CA ILE A 884 15.04 -18.04 11.80
C ILE A 884 16.50 -17.60 11.93
N GLY A 885 16.81 -16.31 11.77
CA GLY A 885 18.16 -15.77 11.98
C GLY A 885 19.20 -16.21 10.96
N VAL A 886 18.82 -16.50 9.70
CA VAL A 886 19.78 -16.85 8.64
C VAL A 886 20.77 -15.70 8.44
N PRO A 887 22.09 -15.96 8.36
CA PRO A 887 23.06 -14.89 8.18
C PRO A 887 22.83 -14.20 6.83
N GLN A 888 22.86 -12.87 6.83
CA GLN A 888 22.72 -12.07 5.61
C GLN A 888 24.04 -12.18 4.83
N VAL A 889 24.03 -12.86 3.68
CA VAL A 889 25.19 -13.04 2.81
C VAL A 889 24.80 -12.73 1.36
N GLY A 890 25.75 -12.18 0.59
CA GLY A 890 25.52 -11.71 -0.78
C GLY A 890 25.17 -10.22 -0.85
N PRO A 891 24.64 -9.74 -2.00
CA PRO A 891 24.49 -8.31 -2.27
C PRO A 891 23.35 -7.64 -1.47
N GLY A 892 22.43 -8.41 -0.89
CA GLY A 892 21.15 -7.89 -0.37
C GLY A 892 20.11 -7.78 -1.49
N LYS A 893 19.06 -6.98 -1.27
CA LYS A 893 17.98 -6.81 -2.26
C LYS A 893 17.49 -5.37 -2.32
N GLY A 894 17.56 -4.73 -3.50
CA GLY A 894 16.86 -3.48 -3.77
C GLY A 894 17.54 -2.23 -3.20
N PHE A 895 16.78 -1.31 -2.61
CA PHE A 895 17.33 -0.11 -1.96
C PHE A 895 17.90 -0.43 -0.57
N GLU A 896 17.54 -1.59 -0.03
CA GLU A 896 17.86 -2.07 1.29
C GLU A 896 19.25 -2.73 1.37
N GLU A 897 19.96 -2.87 0.23
CA GLU A 897 21.31 -3.43 0.16
C GLU A 897 22.27 -2.76 1.18
N PRO A 898 23.05 -3.53 1.96
CA PRO A 898 23.33 -4.96 1.78
C PRO A 898 22.34 -5.92 2.46
N PHE A 899 21.20 -5.43 2.95
CA PHE A 899 20.18 -6.27 3.59
C PHE A 899 19.19 -6.86 2.59
N ASP A 900 18.64 -8.01 2.95
CA ASP A 900 17.41 -8.54 2.38
C ASP A 900 16.36 -8.63 3.49
N TYR A 901 15.48 -7.64 3.56
CA TYR A 901 14.44 -7.56 4.59
C TYR A 901 13.35 -8.62 4.46
N GLY A 902 13.35 -9.44 3.40
CA GLY A 902 12.39 -10.53 3.27
C GLY A 902 10.95 -10.02 3.17
N ARG A 903 10.07 -10.54 4.02
CA ARG A 903 8.63 -10.22 4.07
C ARG A 903 8.36 -8.75 4.40
N ALA A 904 9.16 -8.13 5.26
CA ALA A 904 9.01 -6.70 5.61
C ALA A 904 9.12 -5.77 4.40
N ARG A 905 9.70 -6.21 3.28
CA ARG A 905 9.69 -5.43 2.04
C ARG A 905 8.29 -5.34 1.41
N GLU A 906 7.49 -6.38 1.58
CA GLU A 906 6.15 -6.48 1.00
C GLU A 906 5.08 -5.95 1.97
N THR A 907 5.32 -6.05 3.28
CA THR A 907 4.38 -5.57 4.30
C THR A 907 4.70 -4.19 4.85
N GLY A 908 5.98 -3.76 4.75
CA GLY A 908 6.54 -2.56 5.38
C GLY A 908 6.48 -2.54 6.92
N ASP A 909 6.23 -3.70 7.54
CA ASP A 909 6.21 -3.86 9.01
C ASP A 909 7.56 -4.39 9.53
N ASP A 910 8.10 -3.72 10.55
CA ASP A 910 9.30 -4.15 11.28
C ASP A 910 9.14 -5.53 11.95
N SER A 911 7.90 -5.93 12.23
CA SER A 911 7.58 -7.26 12.79
C SER A 911 7.86 -8.42 11.82
N ASP A 912 8.05 -8.12 10.53
CA ASP A 912 8.35 -9.08 9.46
C ASP A 912 9.82 -9.04 9.00
N LEU A 913 10.67 -8.23 9.63
CA LEU A 913 12.06 -8.03 9.18
C LEU A 913 12.82 -9.35 9.08
N PHE A 914 13.41 -9.64 7.92
CA PHE A 914 14.15 -10.87 7.64
C PHE A 914 13.33 -12.15 7.75
N ALA A 915 12.00 -12.06 7.76
CA ALA A 915 11.13 -13.23 7.70
C ALA A 915 10.99 -13.70 6.24
N PHE A 916 11.02 -15.01 6.03
CA PHE A 916 10.87 -15.62 4.71
C PHE A 916 9.89 -16.77 4.78
N ARG A 917 9.22 -17.03 3.65
CA ARG A 917 8.24 -18.10 3.51
C ARG A 917 8.86 -19.45 3.86
N THR A 918 8.17 -20.23 4.69
CA THR A 918 8.54 -21.63 4.96
C THR A 918 8.53 -22.44 3.66
N PRO A 919 9.67 -22.95 3.14
CA PRO A 919 9.67 -23.72 1.91
C PRO A 919 9.14 -25.14 2.15
N PRO A 920 8.31 -25.70 1.23
CA PRO A 920 7.95 -27.12 1.27
C PRO A 920 9.18 -28.03 1.25
N LEU A 921 9.21 -29.05 2.11
CA LEU A 921 10.39 -29.92 2.27
C LEU A 921 10.46 -31.15 1.35
N ARG A 922 9.48 -31.31 0.46
CA ARG A 922 9.47 -32.44 -0.48
C ARG A 922 10.65 -32.33 -1.42
N ASN A 923 11.44 -33.40 -1.56
CA ASN A 923 12.73 -33.43 -2.27
C ASN A 923 13.87 -32.57 -1.68
N VAL A 924 13.74 -32.04 -0.45
CA VAL A 924 14.74 -31.12 0.14
C VAL A 924 16.18 -31.66 0.17
N ALA A 925 16.34 -32.99 0.18
CA ALA A 925 17.66 -33.62 0.25
C ALA A 925 18.51 -33.50 -1.03
N ILE A 926 17.91 -33.07 -2.15
CA ILE A 926 18.61 -32.92 -3.43
C ILE A 926 18.61 -31.47 -3.95
N THR A 927 18.11 -30.51 -3.18
CA THR A 927 17.85 -29.13 -3.63
C THR A 927 18.74 -28.09 -2.96
N GLY A 928 19.94 -28.49 -2.55
CA GLY A 928 20.91 -27.54 -2.01
C GLY A 928 21.49 -26.63 -3.11
N PRO A 929 22.15 -25.51 -2.74
CA PRO A 929 22.31 -24.96 -1.39
C PRO A 929 21.00 -24.53 -0.72
N TRP A 930 20.98 -24.42 0.62
CA TRP A 930 19.76 -24.19 1.41
C TRP A 930 19.69 -22.77 1.99
N MET A 931 18.47 -22.36 2.33
CA MET A 931 18.01 -21.02 2.75
C MET A 931 17.79 -20.04 1.60
N HIS A 932 17.12 -18.92 1.88
CA HIS A 932 16.74 -17.92 0.88
C HIS A 932 17.91 -17.32 0.09
N ASN A 933 19.13 -17.36 0.65
CA ASN A 933 20.36 -16.86 0.05
C ASN A 933 21.41 -17.96 -0.19
N GLY A 934 21.02 -19.23 -0.04
CA GLY A 934 21.93 -20.36 -0.28
C GLY A 934 23.12 -20.43 0.69
N ALA A 935 22.98 -19.90 1.91
CA ALA A 935 24.05 -19.83 2.91
C ALA A 935 24.61 -21.19 3.32
N TYR A 936 23.86 -22.29 3.19
CA TYR A 936 24.31 -23.60 3.64
C TYR A 936 24.50 -24.57 2.46
N LEU A 937 25.69 -25.17 2.36
CA LEU A 937 26.04 -26.12 1.28
C LEU A 937 25.73 -27.58 1.62
N THR A 938 25.29 -27.88 2.84
CA THR A 938 24.86 -29.23 3.24
C THR A 938 23.54 -29.19 3.99
N LEU A 939 22.70 -30.21 3.80
CA LEU A 939 21.43 -30.32 4.50
C LEU A 939 21.65 -30.41 6.02
N GLU A 940 22.71 -31.09 6.47
CA GLU A 940 23.05 -31.17 7.89
C GLU A 940 23.31 -29.80 8.51
N THR A 941 24.09 -28.94 7.84
CA THR A 941 24.31 -27.57 8.34
C THR A 941 23.03 -26.75 8.38
N ALA A 942 22.15 -26.92 7.39
CA ALA A 942 20.83 -26.27 7.41
C ALA A 942 19.96 -26.76 8.56
N VAL A 943 19.92 -28.08 8.83
CA VAL A 943 19.19 -28.66 9.98
C VAL A 943 19.78 -28.15 11.30
N ARG A 944 21.10 -28.09 11.44
CA ARG A 944 21.74 -27.57 12.65
C ARG A 944 21.46 -26.09 12.88
N HIS A 945 21.33 -25.30 11.82
CA HIS A 945 20.86 -23.90 11.92
C HIS A 945 19.46 -23.81 12.54
N HIS A 946 18.51 -24.64 12.10
CA HIS A 946 17.16 -24.63 12.67
C HIS A 946 17.11 -25.01 14.16
N LEU A 947 18.06 -25.83 14.64
CA LEU A 947 18.10 -26.27 16.04
C LEU A 947 18.65 -25.20 16.99
N ASP A 948 19.61 -24.40 16.54
CA ASP A 948 20.17 -23.25 17.29
C ASP A 948 20.72 -22.18 16.33
N PRO A 949 19.87 -21.25 15.85
CA PRO A 949 20.28 -20.23 14.90
C PRO A 949 21.40 -19.32 15.40
N ALA A 950 21.35 -18.94 16.68
CA ALA A 950 22.32 -18.04 17.28
C ALA A 950 23.72 -18.69 17.31
N ALA A 951 23.79 -19.97 17.71
CA ALA A 951 25.04 -20.70 17.68
C ALA A 951 25.52 -20.99 16.24
N ALA A 952 24.61 -21.25 15.31
CA ALA A 952 24.96 -21.51 13.91
C ALA A 952 25.61 -20.28 13.24
N VAL A 953 25.00 -19.10 13.38
CA VAL A 953 25.56 -17.84 12.86
C VAL A 953 26.88 -17.49 13.54
N ALA A 954 26.97 -17.62 14.87
CA ALA A 954 28.20 -17.32 15.61
C ALA A 954 29.41 -18.19 15.19
N ASN A 955 29.14 -19.39 14.67
CA ASN A 955 30.16 -20.32 14.19
C ASN A 955 30.25 -20.40 12.65
N TYR A 956 29.55 -19.51 11.93
CA TYR A 956 29.53 -19.53 10.47
C TYR A 956 30.90 -19.13 9.89
N ASP A 957 31.42 -19.93 8.97
CA ASP A 957 32.71 -19.69 8.31
C ASP A 957 32.49 -18.96 6.98
N PHE A 958 32.40 -17.62 7.05
CA PHE A 958 32.19 -16.75 5.88
C PHE A 958 33.29 -16.89 4.81
N SER A 959 34.49 -17.39 5.17
CA SER A 959 35.57 -17.61 4.20
C SER A 959 35.31 -18.76 3.22
N ARG A 960 34.26 -19.56 3.46
CA ARG A 960 33.85 -20.67 2.60
C ARG A 960 32.75 -20.32 1.61
N LEU A 961 32.29 -19.07 1.60
CA LEU A 961 31.45 -18.57 0.53
C LEU A 961 32.17 -18.72 -0.82
N SER A 962 31.41 -18.90 -1.89
CA SER A 962 31.98 -18.96 -3.24
C SER A 962 32.71 -17.64 -3.57
N ASP A 963 33.69 -17.67 -4.48
CA ASP A 963 34.42 -16.46 -4.88
C ASP A 963 33.47 -15.32 -5.32
N VAL A 964 32.41 -15.67 -6.06
CA VAL A 964 31.36 -14.75 -6.51
C VAL A 964 30.55 -14.18 -5.35
N MET A 965 30.21 -14.98 -4.34
CA MET A 965 29.54 -14.47 -3.14
C MET A 965 30.46 -13.61 -2.27
N LEU A 966 31.74 -13.96 -2.17
CA LEU A 966 32.73 -13.18 -1.41
C LEU A 966 32.97 -11.79 -2.01
N GLU A 967 32.85 -11.66 -3.34
CA GLU A 967 32.96 -10.37 -4.03
C GLU A 967 31.75 -9.46 -3.78
N GLU A 968 30.55 -10.02 -3.61
CA GLU A 968 29.30 -9.28 -3.39
C GLU A 968 28.93 -9.16 -1.89
N ASP A 969 29.60 -9.91 -1.00
CA ASP A 969 29.34 -9.85 0.44
C ASP A 969 29.84 -8.54 1.05
N SER A 970 29.04 -7.98 1.97
CA SER A 970 29.41 -6.74 2.68
C SER A 970 30.66 -6.87 3.55
N GLY A 971 30.98 -8.09 4.01
CA GLY A 971 32.03 -8.35 5.00
C GLY A 971 31.75 -7.77 6.39
N ASP A 972 30.57 -7.18 6.63
CA ASP A 972 30.21 -6.53 7.89
C ASP A 972 29.47 -7.50 8.82
N THR A 973 30.04 -7.74 9.99
CA THR A 973 29.44 -8.56 11.04
C THR A 973 28.07 -8.03 11.50
N ALA A 974 27.85 -6.72 11.49
CA ALA A 974 26.56 -6.13 11.83
C ALA A 974 25.49 -6.51 10.81
N VAL A 975 25.85 -6.55 9.52
CA VAL A 975 24.96 -7.01 8.44
C VAL A 975 24.68 -8.49 8.59
N HIS A 976 25.74 -9.30 8.70
CA HIS A 976 25.66 -10.77 8.82
C HIS A 976 24.74 -11.23 9.95
N THR A 977 24.68 -10.48 11.05
CA THR A 977 23.94 -10.87 12.27
C THR A 977 22.63 -10.10 12.48
N ALA A 978 22.24 -9.19 11.58
CA ALA A 978 21.08 -8.33 11.75
C ALA A 978 19.78 -9.10 12.00
N ALA A 979 19.58 -10.23 11.32
CA ALA A 979 18.43 -11.10 11.49
C ALA A 979 18.28 -11.64 12.93
N LEU A 980 19.36 -11.81 13.68
CA LEU A 980 19.33 -12.25 15.09
C LEU A 980 18.89 -11.17 16.08
N SER A 981 18.80 -9.92 15.63
CA SER A 981 18.43 -8.79 16.49
C SER A 981 17.06 -8.21 16.16
N ALA A 982 16.41 -8.70 15.11
CA ALA A 982 15.12 -8.21 14.65
C ALA A 982 13.96 -8.64 15.57
N PRO A 983 12.87 -7.84 15.66
CA PRO A 983 11.68 -8.19 16.45
C PRO A 983 11.03 -9.51 16.03
N SER A 984 11.11 -9.84 14.74
CA SER A 984 10.58 -11.03 14.08
C SER A 984 11.26 -12.34 14.46
N LEU A 985 12.44 -12.31 15.13
CA LEU A 985 13.26 -13.51 15.35
C LEU A 985 12.52 -14.59 16.15
N GLU A 986 12.42 -15.78 15.56
CA GLU A 986 11.99 -16.97 16.27
C GLU A 986 13.10 -17.55 17.14
N ARG A 987 12.90 -17.49 18.46
CA ARG A 987 13.87 -18.01 19.43
C ARG A 987 13.71 -19.51 19.61
N VAL A 988 14.43 -20.26 18.79
CA VAL A 988 14.51 -21.73 18.85
C VAL A 988 15.83 -22.16 19.48
N ASN A 989 15.76 -23.10 20.43
CA ASN A 989 16.91 -23.83 20.95
C ASN A 989 16.48 -25.25 21.32
N VAL A 990 16.89 -26.23 20.51
CA VAL A 990 16.52 -27.63 20.66
C VAL A 990 17.77 -28.50 20.74
N ASP A 991 17.97 -29.14 21.90
CA ASP A 991 19.11 -30.02 22.13
C ASP A 991 18.85 -31.44 21.59
N LEU A 992 19.49 -31.75 20.45
CA LEU A 992 19.52 -33.07 19.81
C LEU A 992 20.95 -33.61 19.76
N THR A 993 21.10 -34.91 19.99
CA THR A 993 22.40 -35.58 19.78
C THR A 993 22.71 -35.74 18.29
N ASP A 994 23.97 -35.98 17.93
CA ASP A 994 24.36 -36.25 16.54
C ASP A 994 23.63 -37.47 15.95
N ASP A 995 23.35 -38.49 16.78
CA ASP A 995 22.54 -39.64 16.37
C ASP A 995 21.09 -39.22 16.06
N GLU A 996 20.49 -38.34 16.86
CA GLU A 996 19.14 -37.81 16.61
C GLU A 996 19.09 -36.92 15.35
N VAL A 997 20.14 -36.10 15.10
CA VAL A 997 20.28 -35.33 13.85
C VAL A 997 20.41 -36.25 12.64
N SER A 998 21.17 -37.34 12.74
CA SER A 998 21.29 -38.35 11.69
C SER A 998 19.95 -39.03 11.36
N LEU A 999 19.12 -39.30 12.38
CA LEU A 999 17.77 -39.81 12.20
C LEU A 999 16.86 -38.79 11.48
N LEU A 1000 16.92 -37.51 11.85
CA LEU A 1000 16.21 -36.44 11.15
C LEU A 1000 16.61 -36.36 9.67
N LEU A 1001 17.91 -36.39 9.37
CA LEU A 1001 18.41 -36.41 8.00
C LEU A 1001 17.89 -37.62 7.22
N THR A 1002 17.90 -38.80 7.85
CA THR A 1002 17.34 -40.03 7.25
C THR A 1002 15.85 -39.88 6.90
N PHE A 1003 15.08 -39.19 7.74
CA PHE A 1003 13.70 -38.83 7.44
C PHE A 1003 13.61 -37.82 6.28
N LEU A 1004 14.39 -36.74 6.28
CA LEU A 1004 14.39 -35.75 5.18
C LEU A 1004 14.77 -36.38 3.83
N HIS A 1005 15.70 -37.35 3.81
CA HIS A 1005 16.00 -38.14 2.62
C HIS A 1005 14.79 -38.98 2.15
N SER A 1006 13.96 -39.47 3.07
CA SER A 1006 12.73 -40.21 2.73
C SER A 1006 11.64 -39.36 2.07
N LEU A 1007 11.78 -38.03 2.10
CA LEU A 1007 10.93 -37.07 1.38
C LEU A 1007 11.30 -36.94 -0.11
N THR A 1008 12.37 -37.60 -0.55
CA THR A 1008 12.83 -37.54 -1.95
C THR A 1008 12.11 -38.58 -2.79
N SER A 1009 11.43 -38.11 -3.84
CA SER A 1009 10.84 -38.96 -4.85
C SER A 1009 11.95 -39.65 -5.68
N PRO A 1010 11.87 -40.97 -5.90
CA PRO A 1010 12.73 -41.64 -6.87
C PRO A 1010 12.59 -41.06 -8.28
N ALA A 1011 11.38 -40.67 -8.69
CA ALA A 1011 11.11 -40.07 -9.99
C ALA A 1011 11.76 -38.68 -10.17
N ALA A 1012 11.97 -37.93 -9.08
CA ALA A 1012 12.62 -36.62 -9.11
C ALA A 1012 14.15 -36.68 -9.33
N THR A 1013 14.79 -37.85 -9.21
CA THR A 1013 16.26 -37.97 -9.26
C THR A 1013 16.86 -38.04 -10.67
N ASN A 1014 16.05 -38.33 -11.69
CA ASN A 1014 16.51 -38.35 -13.09
C ASN A 1014 15.47 -37.78 -14.04
N LEU A 1015 15.63 -36.50 -14.34
CA LEU A 1015 14.72 -35.73 -15.19
C LEU A 1015 15.31 -35.44 -16.57
N SER A 1016 16.39 -36.12 -16.97
CA SER A 1016 17.05 -35.92 -18.28
C SER A 1016 16.12 -36.11 -19.48
N HIS A 1017 15.05 -36.90 -19.32
CA HIS A 1017 14.04 -37.13 -20.34
C HIS A 1017 13.13 -35.90 -20.62
N THR A 1018 13.14 -34.90 -19.74
CA THR A 1018 12.36 -33.67 -19.91
C THR A 1018 13.03 -32.65 -20.85
N ILE A 1019 14.35 -32.80 -21.06
CA ILE A 1019 15.17 -31.90 -21.89
C ILE A 1019 14.77 -32.05 -23.37
N PRO A 1020 14.29 -30.98 -24.04
CA PRO A 1020 13.97 -31.03 -25.46
C PRO A 1020 15.24 -30.92 -26.31
N ASP A 1021 15.20 -31.50 -27.51
CA ASP A 1021 16.31 -31.41 -28.46
C ASP A 1021 16.43 -29.99 -29.08
N THR A 1022 15.31 -29.29 -29.23
CA THR A 1022 15.21 -27.96 -29.86
C THR A 1022 14.06 -27.16 -29.25
N VAL A 1023 14.13 -25.84 -29.35
CA VAL A 1023 13.02 -24.91 -29.02
C VAL A 1023 12.46 -24.22 -30.26
N PRO A 1024 11.19 -23.75 -30.25
CA PRO A 1024 10.54 -23.16 -31.43
C PRO A 1024 11.25 -21.96 -32.05
N SER A 1025 11.93 -21.13 -31.26
CA SER A 1025 12.72 -19.99 -31.75
C SER A 1025 13.94 -20.40 -32.58
N GLY A 1026 14.41 -21.65 -32.45
CA GLY A 1026 15.67 -22.13 -32.99
C GLY A 1026 16.91 -21.70 -32.20
N LEU A 1027 16.73 -21.03 -31.05
CA LEU A 1027 17.82 -20.67 -30.14
C LEU A 1027 18.38 -21.90 -29.41
N LYS A 1028 19.53 -21.74 -28.75
CA LYS A 1028 20.12 -22.80 -27.92
C LYS A 1028 19.17 -23.12 -26.77
N VAL A 1029 18.84 -24.40 -26.61
CA VAL A 1029 17.96 -24.90 -25.55
C VAL A 1029 18.52 -24.49 -24.18
N GLY A 1030 17.73 -23.75 -23.39
CA GLY A 1030 18.11 -23.31 -22.06
C GLY A 1030 19.12 -22.16 -21.98
N GLY A 1031 19.50 -21.54 -23.10
CA GLY A 1031 20.41 -20.39 -23.11
C GLY A 1031 21.88 -20.71 -23.39
N ASN A 1032 22.75 -19.71 -23.16
CA ASN A 1032 24.15 -19.69 -23.60
C ASN A 1032 25.09 -20.65 -22.87
#